data_AF-A0AAU9HC80-F1
#
_entry.id   AF-A0AAU9HC80-F1
#
_cell.length_a   1.000
_cell.length_b   1.000
_cell.length_c   1.000
_cell.angle_alpha   90.00
_cell.angle_beta   90.00
_cell.angle_gamma   90.00
#
_symmetry.space_group_name_H-M   'P 1'
#
loop_
_entity.id
_entity.type
_entity.pdbx_description
1 polymer ?
#
loop_
_entity_poly.entity_id
_entity_poly.type
_entity_poly.pdbx_seq_one_letter_code
_entity_poly.pdbx_strand_id
1 'polypeptide(L)'
;MKKNLFTLSAFVLPLAMASSVMASSVEQTKGSYVDKFRQLDEALPTPNVYRSAAGAPAENYWQQRVDYDIDVKLDEQKRRLTGSQTIEYKNNSPHTLKYLWLQLDQNIFKNDSIAETTQTFKSTLQNEPDAKPAKLSLGDLRRQQFMNDNELGYTISNVKDEDGKALRVTVVDTLMRIDLNTPLKPGKDVEFSMDFAFNLVEEDAVGARAGYEHFEEDGNDIFLVAQWFPRLAAYTDYEAWTNKPFLGSGEFTLEFGDYDVEITVPADHIVSATGKLDNPSSVLTSTQRKRLKKAETAKRPVFVVTEEEALENEKAGTDKTKTWHFKAENVRDFAWASSRKFMWDAKGYQQGGNEQPLVMAMSFFPKEGGDLWKKYSTESVVHTMEVYSKYSFDYPYPTAQSVNGPVGGMEYPMITFNGPRTDLQDDGTRTYSQAEKRFLIGVVIHEVGHIYFPMIVNSDERQWTWMDEGLNSFLDGVAGREWDPTIPWGVEPRDIVAYMKSETQVPIMTQSDSVLRLGPNAYTKPAAALNILREVILGRELFDFAFKEYAQRWKYKRPTPADFFRTMEEASGVDLDWFWRGWFYTTDHVDISLDKVYQLRLDTKNPDIDFKRLRDIEANKPSSLFVERNRAEGKKTWVEKNPDVTDFYDENDRFTVTNKERNSYNKFLKGLKPWERKTLDRALEEDKNYYVMEFSNLGGLVMPILLELTYEDGTKEERYIPAEIWRRNHKNVQKLIITDKNKPLTSVTVDPGWETADVNVENNHYPRRIIPSRIEVYKREKSKAKVSRDIMQDIKTELKKDEPKDEKNNDEDQ
;
A
#
# COMPACT_ATOMS: atom_id res chain seq x y z
N MET A 1 75.59 -31.28 36.08
CA MET A 1 74.77 -32.41 36.61
C MET A 1 73.32 -31.95 36.73
N LYS A 2 72.39 -32.90 36.51
CA LYS A 2 70.93 -32.78 36.35
C LYS A 2 70.17 -32.08 37.50
N LYS A 3 69.06 -31.41 37.14
CA LYS A 3 67.63 -31.53 37.63
C LYS A 3 66.93 -30.16 37.54
N ASN A 4 65.91 -30.00 36.68
CA ASN A 4 64.45 -30.09 36.98
C ASN A 4 63.99 -29.02 38.01
N LEU A 5 62.94 -28.20 37.86
CA LEU A 5 61.64 -28.40 37.19
C LEU A 5 60.77 -27.09 37.24
N PHE A 6 59.94 -26.86 36.21
CA PHE A 6 58.63 -26.16 36.07
C PHE A 6 58.25 -24.84 36.80
N THR A 7 57.82 -23.81 36.05
CA THR A 7 56.42 -23.27 35.90
C THR A 7 56.43 -21.97 35.05
N LEU A 8 55.95 -21.98 33.80
CA LEU A 8 54.59 -21.74 33.27
C LEU A 8 54.13 -20.25 33.22
N SER A 9 54.15 -19.72 31.98
CA SER A 9 53.24 -18.77 31.31
C SER A 9 52.67 -17.53 32.02
N ALA A 10 53.00 -16.35 31.47
CA ALA A 10 52.04 -15.27 31.19
C ALA A 10 52.62 -14.30 30.14
N PHE A 11 52.31 -14.52 28.86
CA PHE A 11 52.49 -13.50 27.82
C PHE A 11 51.31 -12.53 27.92
N VAL A 12 51.60 -11.29 28.30
CA VAL A 12 50.66 -10.17 28.32
C VAL A 12 50.41 -9.75 26.86
N LEU A 13 49.20 -10.03 26.36
CA LEU A 13 48.68 -9.41 25.13
C LEU A 13 48.00 -8.10 25.53
N PRO A 14 48.35 -6.93 24.94
CA PRO A 14 47.56 -5.73 25.13
C PRO A 14 46.28 -5.84 24.30
N LEU A 15 45.12 -5.82 24.99
CA LEU A 15 43.81 -5.64 24.37
C LEU A 15 43.80 -4.30 23.61
N ALA A 16 43.91 -4.34 22.29
CA ALA A 16 43.48 -3.25 21.45
C ALA A 16 41.95 -3.24 21.47
N MET A 17 41.36 -2.33 22.25
CA MET A 17 39.95 -1.97 22.08
C MET A 17 39.78 -1.35 20.70
N ALA A 18 39.33 -2.15 19.74
CA ALA A 18 38.75 -1.65 18.51
C ALA A 18 37.41 -1.02 18.88
N SER A 19 37.40 0.29 19.10
CA SER A 19 36.18 1.09 19.08
C SER A 19 35.62 1.03 17.66
N SER A 20 34.61 0.20 17.47
CA SER A 20 33.73 0.23 16.31
C SER A 20 33.07 1.61 16.26
N VAL A 21 33.62 2.49 15.41
CA VAL A 21 32.93 3.72 15.00
C VAL A 21 31.78 3.29 14.12
N MET A 22 30.64 2.97 14.75
CA MET A 22 29.35 2.94 14.09
C MET A 22 29.06 4.39 13.71
N ALA A 23 29.06 4.71 12.42
CA ALA A 23 28.48 5.95 11.93
C ALA A 23 26.95 5.84 12.10
N SER A 24 26.45 6.07 13.32
CA SER A 24 25.02 6.29 13.54
C SER A 24 24.68 7.74 13.21
N SER A 25 23.40 7.98 12.92
CA SER A 25 22.80 9.32 12.90
C SER A 25 23.26 10.15 14.10
N VAL A 26 23.35 11.47 13.91
CA VAL A 26 23.77 12.41 14.97
C VAL A 26 22.90 12.18 16.21
N GLU A 27 23.49 11.59 17.25
CA GLU A 27 22.85 11.41 18.55
C GLU A 27 22.88 12.75 19.28
N GLN A 28 21.91 13.63 18.96
CA GLN A 28 21.85 15.01 19.47
C GLN A 28 21.47 15.09 20.96
N THR A 29 21.05 13.98 21.57
CA THR A 29 20.54 13.94 22.94
C THR A 29 21.49 13.15 23.84
N LYS A 30 21.73 13.65 25.05
CA LYS A 30 22.45 12.89 26.08
C LYS A 30 21.49 11.91 26.76
N GLY A 31 21.90 10.66 26.91
CA GLY A 31 21.10 9.62 27.58
C GLY A 31 20.11 8.94 26.63
N SER A 32 19.05 8.33 27.18
CA SER A 32 18.14 7.45 26.41
C SER A 32 16.94 8.17 25.79
N TYR A 33 16.93 9.50 25.72
CA TYR A 33 15.81 10.25 25.14
C TYR A 33 15.91 10.25 23.63
N VAL A 34 14.83 9.80 22.97
CA VAL A 34 14.68 9.85 21.52
C VAL A 34 13.58 10.85 21.18
N ASP A 35 13.96 11.91 20.45
CA ASP A 35 13.01 12.88 19.95
C ASP A 35 12.28 12.33 18.72
N LYS A 36 11.06 11.81 18.95
CA LYS A 36 10.15 11.31 17.89
C LYS A 36 9.48 12.44 17.08
N PHE A 37 9.54 13.69 17.56
CA PHE A 37 8.95 14.88 16.92
C PHE A 37 10.01 15.79 16.29
N ARG A 38 11.25 15.30 16.17
CA ARG A 38 12.31 16.01 15.46
C ARG A 38 11.86 16.29 14.03
N GLN A 39 12.23 17.46 13.53
CA GLN A 39 11.93 17.85 12.15
C GLN A 39 12.69 16.98 11.14
N LEU A 40 12.11 16.71 9.96
CA LEU A 40 12.73 15.91 8.90
C LEU A 40 13.68 16.72 8.01
N ASP A 41 13.85 18.02 8.24
CA ASP A 41 14.78 18.86 7.48
C ASP A 41 16.22 18.29 7.34
N GLU A 42 16.69 17.53 8.34
CA GLU A 42 18.01 16.87 8.30
C GLU A 42 18.05 15.61 7.41
N ALA A 43 16.88 15.02 7.12
CA ALA A 43 16.73 13.81 6.30
C ALA A 43 16.23 14.12 4.88
N LEU A 44 15.50 15.22 4.69
CA LEU A 44 14.98 15.63 3.39
C LEU A 44 16.03 16.43 2.59
N PRO A 45 16.04 16.34 1.25
CA PRO A 45 16.87 17.19 0.41
C PRO A 45 16.57 18.68 0.65
N THR A 46 17.61 19.50 0.74
CA THR A 46 17.45 20.95 0.89
C THR A 46 16.71 21.55 -0.32
N PRO A 47 15.69 22.41 -0.10
CA PRO A 47 15.04 23.15 -1.17
C PRO A 47 16.04 23.92 -2.03
N ASN A 48 15.78 24.02 -3.33
CA ASN A 48 16.67 24.65 -4.29
C ASN A 48 15.87 25.33 -5.42
N VAL A 49 16.57 25.77 -6.47
CA VAL A 49 15.97 26.49 -7.60
C VAL A 49 15.08 25.62 -8.50
N TYR A 50 15.13 24.28 -8.36
CA TYR A 50 14.31 23.31 -9.08
C TYR A 50 13.12 22.83 -8.25
N ARG A 51 13.29 22.69 -6.92
CA ARG A 51 12.27 22.19 -5.98
C ARG A 51 12.16 23.10 -4.76
N SER A 52 10.97 23.66 -4.54
CA SER A 52 10.74 24.67 -3.49
C SER A 52 10.52 24.06 -2.11
N ALA A 53 10.62 24.89 -1.07
CA ALA A 53 10.33 24.48 0.31
C ALA A 53 8.85 24.13 0.55
N ALA A 54 7.94 24.59 -0.31
CA ALA A 54 6.52 24.26 -0.26
C ALA A 54 6.21 22.87 -0.88
N GLY A 55 7.22 22.15 -1.39
CA GLY A 55 7.00 20.89 -2.12
C GLY A 55 6.41 21.08 -3.52
N ALA A 56 6.44 22.31 -4.04
CA ALA A 56 6.08 22.62 -5.43
C ALA A 56 7.33 22.68 -6.34
N PRO A 57 7.19 22.40 -7.65
CA PRO A 57 8.20 22.76 -8.64
C PRO A 57 8.58 24.24 -8.51
N ALA A 58 9.87 24.56 -8.47
CA ALA A 58 10.36 25.94 -8.38
C ALA A 58 10.58 26.56 -9.77
N GLU A 59 10.98 27.83 -9.81
CA GLU A 59 11.08 28.65 -11.03
C GLU A 59 11.93 28.00 -12.15
N ASN A 60 13.01 27.29 -11.78
CA ASN A 60 13.89 26.66 -12.77
C ASN A 60 13.63 25.15 -12.95
N TYR A 61 12.52 24.61 -12.42
CA TYR A 61 12.19 23.20 -12.60
C TYR A 61 12.25 22.83 -14.09
N TRP A 62 12.89 21.71 -14.39
CA TRP A 62 13.06 21.22 -15.74
C TRP A 62 12.83 19.71 -15.77
N GLN A 63 12.34 19.24 -16.90
CA GLN A 63 12.17 17.83 -17.20
C GLN A 63 12.38 17.66 -18.71
N GLN A 64 12.96 16.54 -19.13
CA GLN A 64 13.22 16.30 -20.55
C GLN A 64 11.92 16.00 -21.29
N ARG A 65 11.97 16.13 -22.62
CA ARG A 65 10.89 15.69 -23.51
C ARG A 65 11.45 14.72 -24.54
N VAL A 66 10.71 13.66 -24.81
CA VAL A 66 11.13 12.61 -25.75
C VAL A 66 9.94 12.17 -26.60
N ASP A 67 10.00 12.51 -27.88
CA ASP A 67 8.97 12.17 -28.85
C ASP A 67 9.40 10.94 -29.67
N TYR A 68 8.44 10.08 -30.04
CA TYR A 68 8.68 8.81 -30.73
C TYR A 68 7.81 8.67 -31.98
N ASP A 69 8.44 8.27 -33.08
CA ASP A 69 7.78 7.75 -34.28
C ASP A 69 8.19 6.28 -34.43
N ILE A 70 7.21 5.35 -34.39
CA ILE A 70 7.47 3.91 -34.35
C ILE A 70 6.61 3.17 -35.37
N ASP A 71 7.26 2.44 -36.28
CA ASP A 71 6.64 1.41 -37.13
C ASP A 71 7.01 0.04 -36.58
N VAL A 72 5.99 -0.76 -36.23
CA VAL A 72 6.18 -2.09 -35.68
C VAL A 72 5.28 -3.13 -36.34
N LYS A 73 5.84 -4.33 -36.50
CA LYS A 73 5.14 -5.50 -37.05
C LYS A 73 5.21 -6.69 -36.10
N LEU A 74 4.04 -7.29 -35.84
CA LEU A 74 3.91 -8.58 -35.17
C LEU A 74 3.93 -9.71 -36.20
N ASP A 75 4.91 -10.60 -36.08
CA ASP A 75 4.90 -11.92 -36.72
C ASP A 75 4.30 -12.92 -35.72
N GLU A 76 3.00 -13.17 -35.81
CA GLU A 76 2.25 -14.04 -34.89
C GLU A 76 2.83 -15.46 -34.86
N GLN A 77 3.13 -16.04 -36.03
CA GLN A 77 3.61 -17.42 -36.13
C GLN A 77 4.95 -17.61 -35.43
N LYS A 78 5.82 -16.59 -35.47
CA LYS A 78 7.10 -16.61 -34.77
C LYS A 78 7.05 -15.97 -33.39
N ARG A 79 5.90 -15.42 -33.00
CA ARG A 79 5.69 -14.61 -31.79
C ARG A 79 6.80 -13.56 -31.64
N ARG A 80 7.10 -12.88 -32.74
CA ARG A 80 8.25 -11.97 -32.85
C ARG A 80 7.78 -10.57 -33.20
N LEU A 81 8.39 -9.59 -32.53
CA LEU A 81 8.23 -8.18 -32.86
C LEU A 81 9.44 -7.69 -33.64
N THR A 82 9.21 -6.90 -34.69
CA THR A 82 10.25 -6.20 -35.45
C THR A 82 9.76 -4.78 -35.70
N GLY A 83 10.59 -3.80 -35.38
CA GLY A 83 10.23 -2.40 -35.55
C GLY A 83 11.42 -1.50 -35.86
N SER A 84 11.10 -0.31 -36.30
CA SER A 84 12.01 0.82 -36.45
C SER A 84 11.45 1.98 -35.64
N GLN A 85 12.31 2.73 -34.99
CA GLN A 85 11.91 3.94 -34.27
C GLN A 85 12.82 5.11 -34.59
N THR A 86 12.21 6.29 -34.66
CA THR A 86 12.89 7.58 -34.63
C THR A 86 12.54 8.26 -33.31
N ILE A 87 13.56 8.81 -32.66
CA ILE A 87 13.42 9.47 -31.36
C ILE A 87 13.93 10.90 -31.47
N GLU A 88 13.09 11.85 -31.10
CA GLU A 88 13.46 13.24 -30.90
C GLU A 88 13.63 13.51 -29.40
N TYR A 89 14.85 13.83 -28.97
CA TYR A 89 15.16 14.15 -27.57
C TYR A 89 15.43 15.64 -27.41
N LYS A 90 14.68 16.29 -26.53
CA LYS A 90 14.86 17.69 -26.16
C LYS A 90 15.56 17.82 -24.81
N ASN A 91 16.71 18.50 -24.81
CA ASN A 91 17.46 18.78 -23.58
C ASN A 91 17.00 20.07 -22.90
N ASN A 92 16.04 19.96 -21.98
CA ASN A 92 15.59 21.04 -21.11
C ASN A 92 16.50 21.26 -19.89
N SER A 93 17.49 20.39 -19.64
CA SER A 93 18.43 20.57 -18.53
C SER A 93 19.40 21.74 -18.76
N PRO A 94 19.99 22.31 -17.70
CA PRO A 94 21.04 23.32 -17.83
C PRO A 94 22.40 22.72 -18.23
N HIS A 95 22.48 21.41 -18.51
CA HIS A 95 23.73 20.70 -18.76
C HIS A 95 23.92 20.37 -20.24
N THR A 96 25.17 20.36 -20.70
CA THR A 96 25.50 19.83 -22.04
C THR A 96 25.67 18.31 -21.95
N LEU A 97 24.88 17.56 -22.72
CA LEU A 97 24.89 16.10 -22.74
C LEU A 97 25.79 15.58 -23.86
N LYS A 98 26.68 14.63 -23.55
CA LYS A 98 27.57 14.00 -24.55
C LYS A 98 27.06 12.65 -25.02
N TYR A 99 26.14 12.07 -24.27
CA TYR A 99 25.55 10.76 -24.49
C TYR A 99 24.14 10.75 -23.92
N LEU A 100 23.32 9.85 -24.44
CA LEU A 100 21.99 9.55 -23.91
C LEU A 100 21.95 8.08 -23.49
N TRP A 101 21.06 7.75 -22.55
CA TRP A 101 20.83 6.38 -22.10
C TRP A 101 19.43 5.92 -22.49
N LEU A 102 19.31 4.68 -22.92
CA LEU A 102 18.05 4.00 -23.20
C LEU A 102 17.92 2.77 -22.30
N GLN A 103 16.70 2.47 -21.89
CA GLN A 103 16.27 1.22 -21.27
C GLN A 103 16.02 0.18 -22.36
N LEU A 104 16.56 -1.02 -22.14
CA LEU A 104 16.44 -2.21 -22.98
C LEU A 104 15.79 -3.32 -22.15
N ASP A 105 14.56 -3.12 -21.70
CA ASP A 105 13.93 -3.94 -20.67
C ASP A 105 13.78 -5.41 -21.06
N GLN A 106 13.56 -5.72 -22.34
CA GLN A 106 13.54 -7.11 -22.83
C GLN A 106 14.88 -7.84 -22.59
N ASN A 107 16.00 -7.14 -22.40
CA ASN A 107 17.27 -7.78 -22.06
C ASN A 107 17.27 -8.40 -20.66
N ILE A 108 16.27 -8.14 -19.80
CA ILE A 108 16.14 -8.84 -18.52
C ILE A 108 16.09 -10.35 -18.74
N PHE A 109 15.52 -10.80 -19.87
CA PHE A 109 15.38 -12.20 -20.24
C PHE A 109 16.61 -12.81 -20.94
N LYS A 110 17.72 -12.07 -21.05
CA LYS A 110 18.97 -12.67 -21.53
C LYS A 110 19.57 -13.56 -20.44
N ASN A 111 20.08 -14.72 -20.82
CA ASN A 111 20.69 -15.67 -19.89
C ASN A 111 21.90 -15.11 -19.12
N ASP A 112 22.54 -14.06 -19.64
CA ASP A 112 23.67 -13.36 -19.02
C ASP A 112 23.28 -12.03 -18.38
N SER A 113 21.98 -11.72 -18.26
CA SER A 113 21.51 -10.51 -17.56
C SER A 113 21.83 -10.58 -16.07
N ILE A 114 21.97 -9.42 -15.43
CA ILE A 114 22.14 -9.34 -13.96
C ILE A 114 20.93 -10.00 -13.27
N ALA A 115 19.71 -9.79 -13.78
CA ALA A 115 18.50 -10.37 -13.22
C ALA A 115 18.54 -11.90 -13.23
N GLU A 116 18.90 -12.55 -14.35
CA GLU A 116 18.99 -14.01 -14.44
C GLU A 116 20.17 -14.57 -13.64
N THR A 117 21.33 -13.93 -13.70
CA THR A 117 22.56 -14.43 -13.07
C THR A 117 22.57 -14.28 -11.54
N THR A 118 21.69 -13.46 -10.98
CA THR A 118 21.59 -13.24 -9.51
C THR A 118 20.40 -13.95 -8.87
N GLN A 119 19.60 -14.70 -9.61
CA GLN A 119 18.48 -15.46 -9.05
C GLN A 119 18.96 -16.49 -8.01
N THR A 120 18.38 -16.47 -6.83
CA THR A 120 18.71 -17.41 -5.75
C THR A 120 17.82 -18.65 -5.77
N PHE A 121 18.39 -19.81 -5.42
CA PHE A 121 17.62 -21.03 -5.23
C PHE A 121 16.69 -20.93 -4.02
N LYS A 122 15.37 -21.10 -4.23
CA LYS A 122 14.32 -20.89 -3.22
C LYS A 122 14.05 -22.11 -2.31
N SER A 123 14.85 -23.18 -2.39
CA SER A 123 14.69 -24.38 -1.56
C SER A 123 15.79 -24.52 -0.50
N THR A 124 15.45 -25.09 0.65
CA THR A 124 16.41 -25.37 1.71
C THR A 124 17.18 -26.65 1.41
N LEU A 125 18.51 -26.56 1.33
CA LEU A 125 19.39 -27.72 1.26
C LEU A 125 19.60 -28.29 2.67
N GLN A 126 19.49 -29.61 2.82
CA GLN A 126 19.76 -30.31 4.07
C GLN A 126 20.89 -31.31 3.84
N ASN A 127 21.91 -31.28 4.71
CA ASN A 127 23.09 -32.14 4.61
C ASN A 127 22.87 -33.48 5.33
N GLU A 128 21.72 -34.13 5.12
CA GLU A 128 21.46 -35.48 5.64
C GLU A 128 20.92 -36.39 4.53
N PRO A 129 21.40 -37.65 4.39
CA PRO A 129 20.97 -38.56 3.32
C PRO A 129 19.47 -38.88 3.34
N ASP A 130 18.86 -38.88 4.52
CA ASP A 130 17.43 -39.15 4.74
C ASP A 130 16.56 -37.88 4.79
N ALA A 131 17.15 -36.71 4.52
CA ALA A 131 16.43 -35.45 4.48
C ALA A 131 15.42 -35.41 3.32
N LYS A 132 14.39 -34.58 3.47
CA LYS A 132 13.47 -34.31 2.35
C LYS A 132 14.27 -33.70 1.20
N PRO A 133 14.11 -34.19 -0.03
CA PRO A 133 14.85 -33.65 -1.16
C PRO A 133 14.51 -32.18 -1.38
N ALA A 134 15.50 -31.43 -1.87
CA ALA A 134 15.27 -30.08 -2.36
C ALA A 134 14.19 -30.11 -3.45
N LYS A 135 13.33 -29.09 -3.46
CA LYS A 135 12.18 -29.03 -4.37
C LYS A 135 12.39 -27.96 -5.43
N LEU A 136 12.14 -28.34 -6.68
CA LEU A 136 11.97 -27.45 -7.82
C LEU A 136 10.50 -27.54 -8.25
N SER A 137 9.83 -26.40 -8.46
CA SER A 137 8.44 -26.44 -8.94
C SER A 137 8.39 -26.75 -10.44
N LEU A 138 7.27 -27.27 -10.92
CA LEU A 138 7.06 -27.46 -12.36
C LEU A 138 7.06 -26.12 -13.11
N GLY A 139 6.63 -25.03 -12.46
CA GLY A 139 6.73 -23.68 -13.01
C GLY A 139 8.18 -23.23 -13.20
N ASP A 140 9.04 -23.43 -12.20
CA ASP A 140 10.47 -23.12 -12.32
C ASP A 140 11.13 -23.92 -13.46
N LEU A 141 10.76 -25.21 -13.60
CA LEU A 141 11.27 -26.05 -14.67
C LEU A 141 10.76 -25.59 -16.04
N ARG A 142 9.46 -25.27 -16.16
CA ARG A 142 8.86 -24.73 -17.39
C ARG A 142 9.55 -23.44 -17.80
N ARG A 143 9.79 -22.51 -16.86
CA ARG A 143 10.53 -21.28 -17.10
C ARG A 143 11.92 -21.57 -17.65
N GLN A 144 12.69 -22.45 -16.99
CA GLN A 144 14.04 -22.81 -17.43
C GLN A 144 14.05 -23.39 -18.84
N GLN A 145 13.09 -24.28 -19.15
CA GLN A 145 12.96 -24.86 -20.49
C GLN A 145 12.62 -23.78 -21.52
N PHE A 146 11.62 -22.94 -21.24
CA PHE A 146 11.23 -21.83 -22.12
C PHE A 146 12.41 -20.90 -22.44
N MET A 147 13.16 -20.48 -21.42
CA MET A 147 14.32 -19.57 -21.59
C MET A 147 15.48 -20.23 -22.37
N ASN A 148 15.65 -21.55 -22.28
CA ASN A 148 16.67 -22.29 -23.03
C ASN A 148 16.27 -22.54 -24.50
N ASP A 149 14.97 -22.73 -24.74
CA ASP A 149 14.43 -23.08 -26.05
C ASP A 149 14.21 -21.85 -26.95
N ASN A 150 14.27 -20.63 -26.38
CA ASN A 150 13.98 -19.38 -27.08
C ASN A 150 15.15 -18.39 -27.00
N GLU A 151 15.40 -17.66 -28.09
CA GLU A 151 16.30 -16.51 -28.09
C GLU A 151 15.55 -15.26 -27.61
N LEU A 152 15.96 -14.69 -26.47
CA LEU A 152 15.25 -13.59 -25.81
C LEU A 152 16.13 -12.33 -25.68
N GLY A 153 15.45 -11.20 -25.50
CA GLY A 153 16.06 -9.87 -25.43
C GLY A 153 16.25 -9.19 -26.78
N TYR A 154 16.67 -7.92 -26.73
CA TYR A 154 16.75 -7.09 -27.92
C TYR A 154 17.90 -7.49 -28.84
N THR A 155 17.56 -7.53 -30.13
CA THR A 155 18.48 -7.28 -31.24
C THR A 155 18.36 -5.82 -31.63
N ILE A 156 19.42 -5.03 -31.50
CA ILE A 156 19.46 -3.60 -31.90
C ILE A 156 20.39 -3.45 -33.10
N SER A 157 19.97 -2.67 -34.10
CA SER A 157 20.77 -2.39 -35.29
C SER A 157 20.48 -1.01 -35.89
N ASN A 158 21.26 -0.60 -36.88
CA ASN A 158 21.07 0.62 -37.66
C ASN A 158 20.93 1.91 -36.83
N VAL A 159 21.66 2.03 -35.71
CA VAL A 159 21.63 3.21 -34.86
C VAL A 159 22.40 4.38 -35.52
N LYS A 160 21.66 5.42 -35.89
CA LYS A 160 22.17 6.55 -36.69
C LYS A 160 21.53 7.88 -36.28
N ASP A 161 22.23 8.99 -36.50
CA ASP A 161 21.68 10.35 -36.34
C ASP A 161 20.80 10.76 -37.54
N GLU A 162 20.23 11.97 -37.46
CA GLU A 162 19.40 12.59 -38.51
C GLU A 162 20.07 12.66 -39.89
N ASP A 163 21.40 12.78 -39.94
CA ASP A 163 22.19 12.81 -41.19
C ASP A 163 22.51 11.40 -41.72
N GLY A 164 22.04 10.35 -41.04
CA GLY A 164 22.29 8.95 -41.37
C GLY A 164 23.68 8.45 -40.99
N LYS A 165 24.44 9.20 -40.16
CA LYS A 165 25.75 8.79 -39.67
C LYS A 165 25.60 7.89 -38.45
N ALA A 166 26.36 6.79 -38.44
CA ALA A 166 26.32 5.83 -37.33
C ALA A 166 26.68 6.48 -35.98
N LEU A 167 25.92 6.14 -34.95
CA LEU A 167 26.19 6.50 -33.56
C LEU A 167 26.89 5.34 -32.86
N ARG A 168 27.86 5.65 -32.00
CA ARG A 168 28.52 4.61 -31.20
C ARG A 168 27.60 4.19 -30.05
N VAL A 169 27.40 2.89 -29.92
CA VAL A 169 26.55 2.30 -28.88
C VAL A 169 27.38 1.49 -27.88
N THR A 170 26.92 1.43 -26.64
CA THR A 170 27.47 0.52 -25.60
C THR A 170 26.31 -0.03 -24.79
N VAL A 171 26.08 -1.33 -24.88
CA VAL A 171 25.07 -2.02 -24.07
C VAL A 171 25.69 -2.39 -22.72
N VAL A 172 24.99 -2.06 -21.65
CA VAL A 172 25.34 -2.39 -20.26
C VAL A 172 24.11 -3.04 -19.66
N ASP A 173 24.05 -4.37 -19.69
CA ASP A 173 22.91 -5.17 -19.21
C ASP A 173 21.58 -4.74 -19.89
N THR A 174 20.61 -4.26 -19.11
CA THR A 174 19.29 -3.75 -19.51
C THR A 174 19.31 -2.28 -19.93
N LEU A 175 20.49 -1.72 -20.20
CA LEU A 175 20.65 -0.33 -20.61
C LEU A 175 21.53 -0.22 -21.86
N MET A 176 21.34 0.84 -22.63
CA MET A 176 22.18 1.19 -23.78
C MET A 176 22.57 2.65 -23.75
N ARG A 177 23.87 2.92 -23.82
CA ARG A 177 24.39 4.27 -24.03
C ARG A 177 24.59 4.54 -25.51
N ILE A 178 24.14 5.69 -25.97
CA ILE A 178 24.46 6.24 -27.28
C ILE A 178 25.40 7.44 -27.12
N ASP A 179 26.56 7.41 -27.77
CA ASP A 179 27.51 8.53 -27.76
C ASP A 179 27.16 9.48 -28.91
N LEU A 180 26.80 10.73 -28.58
CA LEU A 180 26.38 11.71 -29.57
C LEU A 180 27.57 12.18 -30.40
N ASN A 181 27.39 12.28 -31.73
CA ASN A 181 28.41 12.82 -32.64
C ASN A 181 28.77 14.28 -32.31
N THR A 182 27.79 15.05 -31.84
CA THR A 182 27.94 16.42 -31.36
C THR A 182 27.31 16.53 -29.97
N PRO A 183 28.00 17.09 -28.96
CA PRO A 183 27.40 17.31 -27.64
C PRO A 183 26.14 18.19 -27.70
N LEU A 184 25.07 17.72 -27.07
CA LEU A 184 23.77 18.37 -27.04
C LEU A 184 23.75 19.48 -25.99
N LYS A 185 23.65 20.74 -26.43
CA LYS A 185 23.62 21.91 -25.54
C LYS A 185 22.26 22.05 -24.84
N PRO A 186 22.18 22.81 -23.73
CA PRO A 186 20.91 23.19 -23.12
C PRO A 186 19.95 23.84 -24.13
N GLY A 187 18.67 23.47 -24.07
CA GLY A 187 17.60 23.96 -24.93
C GLY A 187 17.72 23.54 -26.40
N LYS A 188 18.50 22.51 -26.71
CA LYS A 188 18.64 21.93 -28.05
C LYS A 188 18.07 20.52 -28.11
N ASP A 189 17.70 20.15 -29.32
CA ASP A 189 17.08 18.88 -29.66
C ASP A 189 18.07 18.04 -30.47
N VAL A 190 17.90 16.72 -30.44
CA VAL A 190 18.62 15.77 -31.29
C VAL A 190 17.67 14.66 -31.73
N GLU A 191 17.74 14.31 -33.00
CA GLU A 191 17.03 13.18 -33.57
C GLU A 191 18.00 12.04 -33.89
N PHE A 192 17.56 10.81 -33.62
CA PHE A 192 18.26 9.60 -34.03
C PHE A 192 17.27 8.46 -34.24
N SER A 193 17.69 7.46 -35.01
CA SER A 193 16.85 6.29 -35.34
C SER A 193 17.59 4.98 -35.07
N MET A 194 16.82 3.91 -34.88
CA MET A 194 17.31 2.54 -34.73
C MET A 194 16.26 1.51 -35.11
N ASP A 195 16.74 0.33 -35.51
CA ASP A 195 15.91 -0.85 -35.71
C ASP A 195 16.05 -1.79 -34.51
N PHE A 196 14.96 -2.42 -34.11
CA PHE A 196 14.93 -3.38 -33.01
C PHE A 196 14.04 -4.59 -33.32
N ALA A 197 14.38 -5.73 -32.73
CA ALA A 197 13.55 -6.93 -32.78
C ALA A 197 13.81 -7.84 -31.58
N PHE A 198 12.80 -8.62 -31.17
CA PHE A 198 12.88 -9.61 -30.11
C PHE A 198 11.71 -10.59 -30.19
N ASN A 199 11.87 -11.77 -29.58
CA ASN A 199 10.80 -12.76 -29.45
C ASN A 199 10.01 -12.48 -28.16
N LEU A 200 8.69 -12.56 -28.24
CA LEU A 200 7.79 -12.37 -27.10
C LEU A 200 7.88 -13.59 -26.16
N VAL A 201 7.80 -13.32 -24.87
CA VAL A 201 7.77 -14.36 -23.84
C VAL A 201 6.35 -14.90 -23.65
N GLU A 202 6.23 -16.19 -23.32
CA GLU A 202 4.98 -16.74 -22.80
C GLU A 202 4.84 -16.31 -21.34
N GLU A 203 3.78 -15.56 -21.04
CA GLU A 203 3.61 -14.93 -19.73
C GLU A 203 3.51 -15.99 -18.63
N ASP A 204 2.66 -17.01 -18.79
CA ASP A 204 2.47 -18.11 -17.82
C ASP A 204 3.75 -18.95 -17.59
N ALA A 205 4.68 -18.94 -18.54
CA ALA A 205 5.94 -19.66 -18.41
C ALA A 205 7.00 -18.84 -17.66
N VAL A 206 7.03 -17.53 -17.88
CA VAL A 206 8.13 -16.65 -17.43
C VAL A 206 7.75 -15.79 -16.23
N GLY A 207 6.46 -15.49 -16.05
CA GLY A 207 5.94 -14.52 -15.07
C GLY A 207 6.32 -13.08 -15.43
N ALA A 208 6.20 -12.73 -16.71
CA ALA A 208 6.58 -11.42 -17.22
C ALA A 208 5.42 -10.40 -17.13
N ARG A 209 5.73 -9.10 -17.16
CA ARG A 209 4.72 -8.01 -17.10
C ARG A 209 3.97 -7.77 -18.42
N ALA A 210 4.32 -8.54 -19.45
CA ALA A 210 3.78 -8.53 -20.79
C ALA A 210 4.20 -9.84 -21.46
N GLY A 211 3.54 -10.21 -22.54
CA GLY A 211 3.82 -11.44 -23.25
C GLY A 211 2.60 -11.93 -24.02
N TYR A 212 2.69 -13.18 -24.45
CA TYR A 212 1.56 -13.85 -25.07
C TYR A 212 1.01 -14.97 -24.18
N GLU A 213 -0.23 -15.32 -24.45
CA GLU A 213 -0.90 -16.53 -23.98
C GLU A 213 -1.36 -17.33 -25.19
N HIS A 214 -1.16 -18.64 -25.16
CA HIS A 214 -1.61 -19.56 -26.20
C HIS A 214 -2.81 -20.39 -25.74
N PHE A 215 -3.87 -20.42 -26.56
CA PHE A 215 -5.08 -21.20 -26.32
C PHE A 215 -5.01 -22.52 -27.10
N GLU A 216 -4.54 -23.58 -26.46
CA GLU A 216 -4.37 -24.92 -27.09
C GLU A 216 -5.67 -25.46 -27.73
N GLU A 217 -6.84 -25.11 -27.18
CA GLU A 217 -8.13 -25.61 -27.66
C GLU A 217 -8.52 -25.10 -29.05
N ASP A 218 -8.13 -23.86 -29.38
CA ASP A 218 -8.50 -23.19 -30.64
C ASP A 218 -7.30 -22.66 -31.44
N GLY A 219 -6.08 -22.81 -30.92
CA GLY A 219 -4.82 -22.44 -31.58
C GLY A 219 -4.55 -20.94 -31.65
N ASN A 220 -5.30 -20.11 -30.92
CA ASN A 220 -5.17 -18.66 -30.96
C ASN A 220 -4.26 -18.10 -29.86
N ASP A 221 -3.74 -16.90 -30.10
CA ASP A 221 -2.93 -16.18 -29.13
C ASP A 221 -3.61 -14.86 -28.69
N ILE A 222 -3.38 -14.46 -27.43
CA ILE A 222 -3.58 -13.10 -26.96
C ILE A 222 -2.21 -12.48 -26.71
N PHE A 223 -1.94 -11.34 -27.33
CA PHE A 223 -0.70 -10.60 -27.14
C PHE A 223 -0.96 -9.37 -26.28
N LEU A 224 -0.26 -9.27 -25.15
CA LEU A 224 -0.13 -8.06 -24.35
C LEU A 224 1.30 -7.55 -24.49
N VAL A 225 1.49 -6.40 -25.12
CA VAL A 225 2.80 -5.91 -25.54
C VAL A 225 3.10 -4.58 -24.86
N ALA A 226 4.08 -4.62 -23.97
CA ALA A 226 4.57 -3.47 -23.23
C ALA A 226 6.09 -3.58 -23.05
N GLN A 227 6.74 -2.47 -22.67
CA GLN A 227 8.21 -2.43 -22.51
C GLN A 227 8.93 -2.99 -23.77
N TRP A 228 8.38 -2.68 -24.95
CA TRP A 228 8.63 -3.42 -26.19
C TRP A 228 9.53 -2.67 -27.18
N PHE A 229 9.85 -1.41 -26.90
CA PHE A 229 10.77 -0.59 -27.68
C PHE A 229 11.88 -0.03 -26.77
N PRO A 230 13.07 0.27 -27.29
CA PRO A 230 14.09 0.96 -26.50
C PRO A 230 13.61 2.36 -26.06
N ARG A 231 13.42 2.56 -24.75
CA ARG A 231 12.87 3.79 -24.15
C ARG A 231 13.98 4.68 -23.62
N LEU A 232 13.91 6.00 -23.76
CA LEU A 232 14.89 6.91 -23.14
C LEU A 232 14.83 6.80 -21.62
N ALA A 233 16.00 6.62 -20.99
CA ALA A 233 16.12 6.77 -19.55
C ALA A 233 15.88 8.23 -19.16
N ALA A 234 15.29 8.46 -17.99
CA ALA A 234 15.10 9.82 -17.50
C ALA A 234 16.45 10.47 -17.13
N TYR A 235 16.53 11.79 -17.33
CA TYR A 235 17.62 12.61 -16.83
C TYR A 235 17.03 13.65 -15.89
N THR A 236 17.37 13.57 -14.60
CA THR A 236 16.65 14.27 -13.53
C THR A 236 17.53 15.29 -12.80
N ASP A 237 16.87 16.21 -12.11
CA ASP A 237 17.50 17.22 -11.25
C ASP A 237 18.03 16.67 -9.92
N TYR A 238 17.59 15.47 -9.51
CA TYR A 238 17.98 14.85 -8.24
C TYR A 238 18.98 13.69 -8.37
N GLU A 239 19.05 12.99 -9.51
CA GLU A 239 19.99 11.86 -9.71
C GLU A 239 20.72 11.85 -11.05
N ALA A 240 20.52 12.86 -11.92
CA ALA A 240 21.02 12.85 -13.29
C ALA A 240 20.45 11.65 -14.08
N TRP A 241 21.26 10.77 -14.67
CA TRP A 241 20.74 9.64 -15.45
C TRP A 241 20.21 8.52 -14.54
N THR A 242 18.97 8.09 -14.77
CA THR A 242 18.33 6.98 -14.06
C THR A 242 18.77 5.63 -14.65
N ASN A 243 20.06 5.29 -14.50
CA ASN A 243 20.72 4.18 -15.21
C ASN A 243 20.95 2.93 -14.33
N LYS A 244 20.00 2.60 -13.46
CA LYS A 244 20.01 1.37 -12.66
C LYS A 244 19.52 0.19 -13.50
N PRO A 245 20.24 -0.94 -13.58
CA PRO A 245 19.77 -2.15 -14.28
C PRO A 245 18.40 -2.62 -13.82
N PHE A 246 17.51 -2.96 -14.75
CA PHE A 246 16.19 -3.47 -14.45
C PHE A 246 16.26 -4.92 -13.96
N LEU A 247 15.82 -5.15 -12.72
CA LEU A 247 15.84 -6.46 -12.06
C LEU A 247 14.44 -7.08 -11.89
N GLY A 248 13.40 -6.37 -12.35
CA GLY A 248 12.02 -6.87 -12.39
C GLY A 248 11.11 -6.54 -11.20
N SER A 249 11.63 -5.97 -10.10
CA SER A 249 10.77 -5.67 -8.93
C SER A 249 10.14 -4.28 -8.96
N GLY A 250 10.92 -3.21 -9.13
CA GLY A 250 10.38 -1.86 -9.35
C GLY A 250 10.21 -1.55 -10.83
N GLU A 251 9.17 -0.81 -11.21
CA GLU A 251 8.89 -0.45 -12.61
C GLU A 251 9.84 0.60 -13.19
N PHE A 252 9.33 1.72 -13.70
CA PHE A 252 10.10 2.61 -14.57
C PHE A 252 9.85 4.06 -14.17
N THR A 253 10.82 4.91 -14.49
CA THR A 253 10.65 6.35 -14.55
C THR A 253 11.07 6.81 -15.95
N LEU A 254 10.17 7.49 -16.66
CA LEU A 254 10.30 7.80 -18.08
C LEU A 254 9.94 9.26 -18.34
N GLU A 255 10.39 9.81 -19.45
CA GLU A 255 10.08 11.18 -19.84
C GLU A 255 8.76 11.26 -20.61
N PHE A 256 8.10 12.43 -20.54
CA PHE A 256 6.90 12.68 -21.32
C PHE A 256 7.24 13.07 -22.76
N GLY A 257 6.39 12.67 -23.69
CA GLY A 257 6.39 13.19 -25.04
C GLY A 257 5.25 12.62 -25.88
N ASP A 258 5.33 12.91 -27.17
CA ASP A 258 4.32 12.53 -28.15
C ASP A 258 4.74 11.23 -28.85
N TYR A 259 3.76 10.37 -29.13
CA TYR A 259 3.96 9.08 -29.79
C TYR A 259 3.10 9.03 -31.04
N ASP A 260 3.74 8.74 -32.16
CA ASP A 260 3.11 8.39 -33.43
C ASP A 260 3.46 6.92 -33.74
N VAL A 261 2.49 6.01 -33.66
CA VAL A 261 2.76 4.57 -33.68
C VAL A 261 1.89 3.84 -34.71
N GLU A 262 2.55 3.18 -35.65
CA GLU A 262 1.95 2.27 -36.63
C GLU A 262 2.19 0.81 -36.24
N ILE A 263 1.09 0.07 -36.02
CA ILE A 263 1.11 -1.32 -35.53
C ILE A 263 0.52 -2.23 -36.61
N THR A 264 1.37 -3.01 -37.26
CA THR A 264 0.98 -3.99 -38.28
C THR A 264 0.76 -5.38 -37.68
N VAL A 265 -0.47 -5.87 -37.74
CA VAL A 265 -0.93 -7.16 -37.17
C VAL A 265 -1.74 -7.96 -38.21
N PRO A 266 -2.04 -9.25 -37.97
CA PRO A 266 -2.99 -10.01 -38.79
C PRO A 266 -4.34 -9.26 -38.96
N ALA A 267 -4.93 -9.35 -40.15
CA ALA A 267 -6.09 -8.53 -40.55
C ALA A 267 -7.39 -8.83 -39.77
N ASP A 268 -7.45 -9.95 -39.07
CA ASP A 268 -8.53 -10.41 -38.21
C ASP A 268 -8.34 -10.00 -36.73
N HIS A 269 -7.21 -9.39 -36.38
CA HIS A 269 -6.98 -8.88 -35.02
C HIS A 269 -7.72 -7.56 -34.77
N ILE A 270 -8.18 -7.41 -33.53
CA ILE A 270 -8.56 -6.13 -32.94
C ILE A 270 -7.40 -5.65 -32.08
N VAL A 271 -7.08 -4.35 -32.15
CA VAL A 271 -5.98 -3.73 -31.41
C VAL A 271 -6.51 -2.71 -30.42
N SER A 272 -6.04 -2.81 -29.18
CA SER A 272 -6.15 -1.78 -28.14
C SER A 272 -4.76 -1.22 -27.88
N ALA A 273 -4.61 0.08 -27.74
CA ALA A 273 -3.30 0.70 -27.53
C ALA A 273 -3.42 2.01 -26.76
N THR A 274 -2.33 2.41 -26.12
CA THR A 274 -2.12 3.79 -25.67
C THR A 274 -2.45 4.77 -26.81
N GLY A 275 -3.11 5.87 -26.48
CA GLY A 275 -3.45 6.91 -27.43
C GLY A 275 -4.84 6.79 -28.07
N LYS A 276 -5.03 7.63 -29.08
CA LYS A 276 -6.24 7.71 -29.89
C LYS A 276 -6.00 7.06 -31.25
N LEU A 277 -6.93 6.21 -31.66
CA LEU A 277 -6.94 5.61 -33.00
C LEU A 277 -7.15 6.69 -34.07
N ASP A 278 -6.16 6.90 -34.94
CA ASP A 278 -6.15 7.95 -35.97
C ASP A 278 -6.74 7.47 -37.31
N ASN A 279 -6.70 6.16 -37.60
CA ASN A 279 -7.16 5.58 -38.87
C ASN A 279 -8.37 4.61 -38.80
N PRO A 280 -9.44 4.89 -38.02
CA PRO A 280 -10.54 3.94 -37.79
C PRO A 280 -11.30 3.53 -39.07
N SER A 281 -11.27 4.35 -40.13
CA SER A 281 -11.89 4.01 -41.42
C SER A 281 -11.21 2.85 -42.15
N SER A 282 -9.91 2.63 -41.88
CA SER A 282 -9.08 1.63 -42.54
C SER A 282 -9.13 0.27 -41.83
N VAL A 283 -9.32 0.28 -40.51
CA VAL A 283 -9.21 -0.93 -39.67
C VAL A 283 -10.55 -1.44 -39.14
N LEU A 284 -11.55 -0.56 -38.95
CA LEU A 284 -12.89 -0.94 -38.47
C LEU A 284 -13.91 -1.01 -39.61
N THR A 285 -14.93 -1.85 -39.45
CA THR A 285 -16.08 -1.86 -40.36
C THR A 285 -16.97 -0.63 -40.17
N SER A 286 -17.83 -0.32 -41.15
CA SER A 286 -18.80 0.77 -41.02
C SER A 286 -19.77 0.58 -39.85
N THR A 287 -20.09 -0.68 -39.50
CA THR A 287 -20.99 -1.00 -38.40
C THR A 287 -20.30 -0.75 -37.06
N GLN A 288 -19.06 -1.23 -36.89
CA GLN A 288 -18.25 -0.98 -35.69
C GLN A 288 -18.09 0.53 -35.45
N ARG A 289 -17.75 1.33 -36.47
CA ARG A 289 -17.65 2.80 -36.33
C ARG A 289 -18.94 3.46 -35.87
N LYS A 290 -20.11 3.02 -36.36
CA LYS A 290 -21.41 3.54 -35.89
C LYS A 290 -21.68 3.19 -34.43
N ARG A 291 -21.32 1.97 -33.99
CA ARG A 291 -21.44 1.55 -32.59
C ARG A 291 -20.51 2.35 -31.67
N LEU A 292 -19.26 2.58 -32.09
CA LEU A 292 -18.32 3.44 -31.37
C LEU A 292 -18.84 4.88 -31.22
N LYS A 293 -19.38 5.48 -32.29
CA LYS A 293 -20.00 6.80 -32.22
C LYS A 293 -21.21 6.84 -31.28
N LYS A 294 -22.00 5.77 -31.24
CA LYS A 294 -23.13 5.63 -30.32
C LYS A 294 -22.66 5.55 -28.85
N ALA A 295 -21.54 4.90 -28.59
CA ALA A 295 -20.98 4.73 -27.25
C ALA A 295 -20.67 6.06 -26.55
N GLU A 296 -20.27 7.11 -27.29
CA GLU A 296 -19.92 8.44 -26.76
C GLU A 296 -21.00 9.06 -25.86
N THR A 297 -22.27 8.73 -26.09
CA THR A 297 -23.42 9.28 -25.35
C THR A 297 -24.29 8.20 -24.69
N ALA A 298 -23.83 6.94 -24.72
CA ALA A 298 -24.59 5.82 -24.20
C ALA A 298 -24.59 5.79 -22.67
N LYS A 299 -25.75 5.49 -22.07
CA LYS A 299 -25.87 5.31 -20.61
C LYS A 299 -25.19 4.03 -20.09
N ARG A 300 -25.00 3.04 -20.97
CA ARG A 300 -24.42 1.72 -20.69
C ARG A 300 -23.41 1.37 -21.80
N PRO A 301 -22.43 0.49 -21.52
CA PRO A 301 -21.47 0.06 -22.53
C PRO A 301 -22.15 -0.46 -23.80
N VAL A 302 -21.58 -0.11 -24.94
CA VAL A 302 -21.99 -0.56 -26.27
C VAL A 302 -20.88 -1.43 -26.83
N PHE A 303 -21.19 -2.67 -27.19
CA PHE A 303 -20.26 -3.54 -27.91
C PHE A 303 -19.97 -2.94 -29.29
N VAL A 304 -18.73 -2.52 -29.52
CA VAL A 304 -18.21 -2.10 -30.80
C VAL A 304 -17.95 -3.34 -31.67
N VAL A 305 -17.20 -4.30 -31.12
CA VAL A 305 -17.02 -5.66 -31.66
C VAL A 305 -17.84 -6.61 -30.79
N THR A 306 -18.79 -7.33 -31.39
CA THR A 306 -19.67 -8.24 -30.64
C THR A 306 -19.00 -9.59 -30.40
N GLU A 307 -19.57 -10.38 -29.50
CA GLU A 307 -19.13 -11.75 -29.24
C GLU A 307 -19.22 -12.61 -30.50
N GLU A 308 -20.27 -12.47 -31.31
CA GLU A 308 -20.42 -13.21 -32.56
C GLU A 308 -19.34 -12.83 -33.59
N GLU A 309 -18.98 -11.54 -33.66
CA GLU A 309 -17.90 -11.06 -34.54
C GLU A 309 -16.53 -11.59 -34.07
N ALA A 310 -16.26 -11.60 -32.77
CA ALA A 310 -15.03 -12.15 -32.20
C ALA A 310 -14.93 -13.68 -32.43
N LEU A 311 -16.01 -14.43 -32.20
CA LEU A 311 -16.08 -15.87 -32.44
C LEU A 311 -15.91 -16.24 -33.92
N GLU A 312 -16.30 -15.36 -34.85
CA GLU A 312 -16.06 -15.58 -36.27
C GLU A 312 -14.59 -15.31 -36.64
N ASN A 313 -13.98 -14.27 -36.07
CA ASN A 313 -12.56 -14.01 -36.26
C ASN A 313 -11.70 -15.18 -35.75
N GLU A 314 -12.03 -15.74 -34.57
CA GLU A 314 -11.35 -16.91 -33.99
C GLU A 314 -11.26 -18.13 -34.92
N LYS A 315 -12.23 -18.30 -35.83
CA LYS A 315 -12.26 -19.44 -36.76
C LYS A 315 -11.52 -19.19 -38.06
N ALA A 316 -11.44 -17.93 -38.49
CA ALA A 316 -11.11 -17.59 -39.86
C ALA A 316 -9.62 -17.77 -40.15
N GLY A 317 -8.75 -17.29 -39.26
CA GLY A 317 -7.31 -17.11 -39.52
C GLY A 317 -7.05 -16.22 -40.75
N THR A 318 -5.84 -15.67 -40.88
CA THR A 318 -5.51 -14.88 -42.08
C THR A 318 -4.01 -14.77 -42.35
N ASP A 319 -3.66 -14.67 -43.63
CA ASP A 319 -2.33 -14.30 -44.12
C ASP A 319 -2.22 -12.80 -44.45
N LYS A 320 -3.33 -12.07 -44.40
CA LYS A 320 -3.39 -10.62 -44.65
C LYS A 320 -3.07 -9.85 -43.38
N THR A 321 -2.61 -8.62 -43.53
CA THR A 321 -2.34 -7.73 -42.40
C THR A 321 -3.17 -6.44 -42.48
N LYS A 322 -3.28 -5.77 -41.34
CA LYS A 322 -3.77 -4.40 -41.22
C LYS A 322 -2.81 -3.60 -40.36
N THR A 323 -2.67 -2.32 -40.68
CA THR A 323 -1.87 -1.37 -39.91
C THR A 323 -2.81 -0.43 -39.15
N TRP A 324 -2.74 -0.50 -37.82
CA TRP A 324 -3.45 0.39 -36.91
C TRP A 324 -2.55 1.56 -36.56
N HIS A 325 -3.10 2.77 -36.60
CA HIS A 325 -2.32 3.98 -36.39
C HIS A 325 -2.84 4.73 -35.17
N PHE A 326 -1.98 4.93 -34.17
CA PHE A 326 -2.33 5.55 -32.90
C PHE A 326 -1.45 6.77 -32.64
N LYS A 327 -2.07 7.81 -32.06
CA LYS A 327 -1.38 9.00 -31.58
C LYS A 327 -1.63 9.21 -30.10
N ALA A 328 -0.58 9.43 -29.34
CA ALA A 328 -0.66 9.81 -27.92
C ALA A 328 0.14 11.08 -27.69
N GLU A 329 -0.46 12.04 -27.00
CA GLU A 329 0.19 13.32 -26.70
C GLU A 329 0.56 13.37 -25.22
N ASN A 330 1.78 13.83 -24.94
CA ASN A 330 2.30 14.06 -23.59
C ASN A 330 2.11 12.86 -22.64
N VAL A 331 2.45 11.65 -23.10
CA VAL A 331 2.47 10.41 -22.32
C VAL A 331 3.90 9.95 -22.05
N ARG A 332 4.07 9.10 -21.05
CA ARG A 332 5.41 8.63 -20.61
C ARG A 332 5.81 7.26 -21.14
N ASP A 333 4.88 6.50 -21.71
CA ASP A 333 5.11 5.17 -22.26
C ASP A 333 3.99 4.79 -23.23
N PHE A 334 4.19 3.69 -23.97
CA PHE A 334 3.24 3.19 -24.95
C PHE A 334 3.10 1.66 -24.86
N ALA A 335 1.90 1.17 -24.61
CA ALA A 335 1.58 -0.26 -24.63
C ALA A 335 0.41 -0.56 -25.56
N TRP A 336 0.30 -1.81 -25.99
CA TRP A 336 -0.79 -2.26 -26.84
C TRP A 336 -1.08 -3.74 -26.65
N ALA A 337 -2.26 -4.14 -27.09
CA ALA A 337 -2.72 -5.52 -27.07
C ALA A 337 -3.36 -5.86 -28.41
N SER A 338 -3.24 -7.12 -28.83
CA SER A 338 -3.80 -7.58 -30.08
C SER A 338 -4.22 -9.04 -30.01
N SER A 339 -5.43 -9.31 -30.51
CA SER A 339 -5.92 -10.67 -30.70
C SER A 339 -7.14 -10.68 -31.60
N ARG A 340 -7.38 -11.79 -32.28
CA ARG A 340 -8.66 -12.09 -32.93
C ARG A 340 -9.77 -12.48 -31.94
N LYS A 341 -9.41 -12.88 -30.72
CA LYS A 341 -10.36 -13.28 -29.65
C LYS A 341 -11.11 -12.10 -29.04
N PHE A 342 -10.66 -10.86 -29.26
CA PHE A 342 -11.21 -9.70 -28.56
C PHE A 342 -12.61 -9.31 -29.05
N MET A 343 -13.57 -9.38 -28.14
CA MET A 343 -14.72 -8.47 -28.15
C MET A 343 -14.31 -7.13 -27.52
N TRP A 344 -15.01 -6.07 -27.91
CA TRP A 344 -14.71 -4.70 -27.51
C TRP A 344 -15.99 -3.96 -27.16
N ASP A 345 -16.12 -3.49 -25.92
CA ASP A 345 -17.17 -2.56 -25.51
C ASP A 345 -16.63 -1.17 -25.15
N ALA A 346 -17.48 -0.15 -25.28
CA ALA A 346 -17.12 1.22 -25.00
C ALA A 346 -18.28 2.03 -24.40
N LYS A 347 -17.94 3.05 -23.61
CA LYS A 347 -18.87 4.04 -23.04
C LYS A 347 -18.17 5.40 -22.94
N GLY A 348 -18.84 6.46 -23.38
CA GLY A 348 -18.37 7.83 -23.18
C GLY A 348 -18.60 8.30 -21.75
N TYR A 349 -17.55 8.75 -21.08
CA TYR A 349 -17.59 9.44 -19.80
C TYR A 349 -17.52 10.96 -20.04
N GLN A 350 -18.61 11.64 -19.70
CA GLN A 350 -18.77 13.10 -19.89
C GLN A 350 -18.34 13.81 -18.61
N GLN A 351 -17.03 14.02 -18.41
CA GLN A 351 -16.51 14.59 -17.15
C GLN A 351 -16.76 16.09 -17.00
N GLY A 352 -16.99 16.81 -18.10
CA GLY A 352 -17.37 18.24 -18.08
C GLY A 352 -16.21 19.23 -17.92
N GLY A 353 -14.96 18.76 -17.82
CA GLY A 353 -13.74 19.58 -17.80
C GLY A 353 -13.42 20.26 -19.15
N ASN A 354 -12.48 21.22 -19.12
CA ASN A 354 -12.11 22.04 -20.30
C ASN A 354 -11.08 21.38 -21.22
N GLU A 355 -10.16 20.58 -20.67
CA GLU A 355 -9.08 19.95 -21.44
C GLU A 355 -9.60 18.77 -22.27
N GLN A 356 -10.30 17.83 -21.62
CA GLN A 356 -10.80 16.62 -22.25
C GLN A 356 -12.25 16.32 -21.80
N PRO A 357 -13.27 17.04 -22.30
CA PRO A 357 -14.64 16.92 -21.78
C PRO A 357 -15.26 15.51 -21.89
N LEU A 358 -14.80 14.72 -22.87
CA LEU A 358 -15.25 13.36 -23.13
C LEU A 358 -14.07 12.39 -23.10
N VAL A 359 -14.11 11.39 -22.23
CA VAL A 359 -13.18 10.26 -22.24
C VAL A 359 -13.91 9.00 -22.69
N MET A 360 -13.34 8.24 -23.61
CA MET A 360 -13.89 6.95 -23.98
C MET A 360 -13.34 5.85 -23.07
N ALA A 361 -14.17 5.39 -22.14
CA ALA A 361 -13.90 4.19 -21.34
C ALA A 361 -14.17 2.94 -22.18
N MET A 362 -13.23 2.00 -22.23
CA MET A 362 -13.35 0.82 -23.08
C MET A 362 -12.84 -0.44 -22.39
N SER A 363 -13.37 -1.61 -22.79
CA SER A 363 -12.79 -2.89 -22.43
C SER A 363 -12.62 -3.81 -23.64
N PHE A 364 -11.51 -4.54 -23.66
CA PHE A 364 -11.17 -5.54 -24.68
C PHE A 364 -10.93 -6.87 -24.00
N PHE A 365 -11.71 -7.90 -24.32
CA PHE A 365 -11.62 -9.18 -23.62
C PHE A 365 -12.10 -10.32 -24.50
N PRO A 366 -11.69 -11.57 -24.24
CA PRO A 366 -12.18 -12.72 -24.98
C PRO A 366 -13.47 -13.27 -24.34
N LYS A 367 -14.10 -14.28 -24.95
CA LYS A 367 -15.34 -14.91 -24.44
C LYS A 367 -15.18 -15.48 -23.02
N GLU A 368 -13.95 -15.85 -22.65
CA GLU A 368 -13.57 -16.32 -21.32
C GLU A 368 -13.79 -15.28 -20.22
N GLY A 369 -13.81 -13.98 -20.55
CA GLY A 369 -14.19 -12.92 -19.61
C GLY A 369 -15.67 -12.97 -19.19
N GLY A 370 -16.51 -13.59 -20.02
CA GLY A 370 -17.90 -13.91 -19.69
C GLY A 370 -18.73 -12.73 -19.16
N ASP A 371 -19.76 -13.05 -18.37
CA ASP A 371 -20.64 -12.07 -17.75
C ASP A 371 -19.93 -11.15 -16.74
N LEU A 372 -18.81 -11.61 -16.19
CA LEU A 372 -18.00 -10.86 -15.23
C LEU A 372 -17.48 -9.56 -15.88
N TRP A 373 -16.82 -9.68 -17.04
CA TRP A 373 -16.29 -8.53 -17.77
C TRP A 373 -17.39 -7.65 -18.37
N LYS A 374 -18.39 -8.28 -19.04
CA LYS A 374 -19.52 -7.58 -19.69
C LYS A 374 -20.29 -6.65 -18.74
N LYS A 375 -20.32 -6.98 -17.44
CA LYS A 375 -21.07 -6.20 -16.43
C LYS A 375 -20.23 -5.13 -15.75
N TYR A 376 -18.96 -5.43 -15.46
CA TYR A 376 -18.20 -4.67 -14.47
C TYR A 376 -16.99 -3.91 -15.04
N SER A 377 -16.32 -4.39 -16.09
CA SER A 377 -15.03 -3.82 -16.49
C SER A 377 -15.15 -2.34 -16.90
N THR A 378 -15.87 -2.02 -17.98
CA THR A 378 -16.00 -0.63 -18.47
C THR A 378 -16.71 0.30 -17.46
N GLU A 379 -17.59 -0.21 -16.62
CA GLU A 379 -18.20 0.61 -15.55
C GLU A 379 -17.20 0.91 -14.43
N SER A 380 -16.27 0.00 -14.13
CA SER A 380 -15.19 0.25 -13.17
C SER A 380 -14.21 1.30 -13.69
N VAL A 381 -13.90 1.29 -15.00
CA VAL A 381 -13.09 2.35 -15.65
C VAL A 381 -13.73 3.73 -15.46
N VAL A 382 -15.05 3.86 -15.73
CA VAL A 382 -15.79 5.12 -15.55
C VAL A 382 -15.80 5.56 -14.08
N HIS A 383 -16.14 4.64 -13.17
CA HIS A 383 -16.17 4.90 -11.72
C HIS A 383 -14.83 5.40 -11.20
N THR A 384 -13.73 4.81 -11.65
CA THR A 384 -12.38 5.22 -11.26
C THR A 384 -12.12 6.67 -11.64
N MET A 385 -12.41 7.06 -12.89
CA MET A 385 -12.25 8.45 -13.32
C MET A 385 -13.13 9.41 -12.52
N GLU A 386 -14.37 9.03 -12.21
CA GLU A 386 -15.30 9.83 -11.39
C GLU A 386 -14.76 10.08 -9.98
N VAL A 387 -14.16 9.07 -9.34
CA VAL A 387 -13.65 9.20 -7.97
C VAL A 387 -12.30 9.92 -7.96
N TYR A 388 -11.33 9.47 -8.77
CA TYR A 388 -9.97 10.00 -8.76
C TYR A 388 -9.92 11.48 -9.11
N SER A 389 -10.74 11.94 -10.06
CA SER A 389 -10.79 13.36 -10.45
C SER A 389 -11.21 14.28 -9.32
N LYS A 390 -12.02 13.81 -8.35
CA LYS A 390 -12.43 14.62 -7.18
C LYS A 390 -11.22 15.02 -6.34
N TYR A 391 -10.30 14.07 -6.14
CA TYR A 391 -9.14 14.18 -5.25
C TYR A 391 -7.84 14.58 -5.95
N SER A 392 -7.84 14.73 -7.29
CA SER A 392 -6.65 15.08 -8.07
C SER A 392 -6.93 16.15 -9.13
N PHE A 393 -7.03 15.78 -10.40
CA PHE A 393 -7.34 16.61 -11.56
C PHE A 393 -8.27 15.85 -12.50
N ASP A 394 -8.89 16.54 -13.47
CA ASP A 394 -9.68 15.87 -14.51
C ASP A 394 -8.78 14.96 -15.38
N TYR A 395 -9.28 13.79 -15.77
CA TYR A 395 -8.55 12.83 -16.61
C TYR A 395 -8.20 13.47 -17.98
N PRO A 396 -6.93 13.66 -18.33
CA PRO A 396 -6.58 14.53 -19.45
C PRO A 396 -6.49 13.81 -20.81
N TYR A 397 -6.65 12.49 -20.86
CA TYR A 397 -6.46 11.71 -22.08
C TYR A 397 -7.78 11.27 -22.74
N PRO A 398 -7.81 11.03 -24.07
CA PRO A 398 -9.06 10.75 -24.78
C PRO A 398 -9.65 9.35 -24.53
N THR A 399 -8.84 8.41 -24.04
CA THR A 399 -9.24 7.01 -23.82
C THR A 399 -8.75 6.50 -22.47
N ALA A 400 -9.48 5.54 -21.89
CA ALA A 400 -9.09 4.76 -20.72
C ALA A 400 -9.55 3.32 -20.96
N GLN A 401 -8.63 2.35 -20.94
CA GLN A 401 -8.88 1.01 -21.46
C GLN A 401 -8.49 -0.07 -20.44
N SER A 402 -9.35 -1.07 -20.29
CA SER A 402 -9.09 -2.31 -19.55
C SER A 402 -9.03 -3.49 -20.54
N VAL A 403 -7.93 -4.22 -20.55
CA VAL A 403 -7.70 -5.32 -21.49
C VAL A 403 -7.49 -6.62 -20.74
N ASN A 404 -8.24 -7.65 -21.10
CA ASN A 404 -8.04 -8.99 -20.58
C ASN A 404 -6.94 -9.72 -21.35
N GLY A 405 -6.03 -10.36 -20.62
CA GLY A 405 -5.01 -11.26 -21.18
C GLY A 405 -4.34 -12.06 -20.05
N PRO A 406 -3.13 -12.60 -20.28
CA PRO A 406 -2.42 -13.38 -19.26
C PRO A 406 -1.97 -12.56 -18.04
N VAL A 407 -1.72 -11.26 -18.21
CA VAL A 407 -1.32 -10.38 -17.11
C VAL A 407 -2.55 -9.95 -16.31
N GLY A 408 -2.52 -10.21 -14.99
CA GLY A 408 -3.68 -10.04 -14.10
C GLY A 408 -3.91 -8.63 -13.55
N GLY A 409 -2.92 -7.74 -13.65
CA GLY A 409 -2.92 -6.33 -13.19
C GLY A 409 -1.59 -5.69 -13.61
N MET A 410 -1.64 -4.67 -14.45
CA MET A 410 -0.48 -3.89 -14.91
C MET A 410 -0.95 -2.63 -15.63
N GLU A 411 -0.32 -1.51 -15.32
CA GLU A 411 -0.67 -0.18 -15.78
C GLU A 411 0.22 0.34 -16.93
N TYR A 412 -0.38 1.02 -17.88
CA TYR A 412 0.30 1.87 -18.86
C TYR A 412 -0.58 3.08 -19.18
N PRO A 413 -0.04 4.15 -19.81
CA PRO A 413 -0.86 5.31 -20.14
C PRO A 413 -2.05 4.92 -21.03
N MET A 414 -3.28 5.25 -20.58
CA MET A 414 -4.56 4.96 -21.24
C MET A 414 -4.95 3.49 -21.40
N ILE A 415 -4.10 2.52 -21.05
CA ILE A 415 -4.34 1.09 -21.26
C ILE A 415 -3.81 0.27 -20.09
N THR A 416 -4.61 -0.67 -19.62
CA THR A 416 -4.29 -1.50 -18.45
C THR A 416 -4.57 -2.96 -18.77
N PHE A 417 -3.75 -3.87 -18.24
CA PHE A 417 -3.94 -5.31 -18.39
C PHE A 417 -4.54 -5.88 -17.10
N ASN A 418 -5.67 -6.60 -17.21
CA ASN A 418 -6.44 -7.03 -16.05
C ASN A 418 -6.94 -8.48 -16.16
N GLY A 419 -7.06 -9.12 -15.00
CA GLY A 419 -7.79 -10.37 -14.80
C GLY A 419 -9.03 -10.19 -13.91
N PRO A 420 -9.73 -11.28 -13.53
CA PRO A 420 -9.53 -12.67 -13.92
C PRO A 420 -10.47 -13.05 -15.07
N ARG A 421 -10.49 -14.32 -15.47
CA ARG A 421 -11.52 -14.89 -16.36
C ARG A 421 -12.55 -15.69 -15.58
N THR A 422 -13.62 -16.08 -16.25
CA THR A 422 -14.66 -16.96 -15.70
C THR A 422 -14.35 -18.42 -15.97
N ASP A 423 -14.76 -19.30 -15.06
CA ASP A 423 -14.59 -20.75 -15.18
C ASP A 423 -15.65 -21.34 -16.10
N LEU A 424 -15.24 -22.22 -17.03
CA LEU A 424 -16.15 -22.98 -17.88
C LEU A 424 -16.57 -24.26 -17.15
N GLN A 425 -17.88 -24.50 -17.06
CA GLN A 425 -18.47 -25.67 -16.41
C GLN A 425 -18.83 -26.76 -17.43
N ASP A 426 -18.98 -28.00 -16.97
CA ASP A 426 -19.32 -29.16 -17.81
C ASP A 426 -20.65 -29.00 -18.57
N ASP A 427 -21.57 -28.18 -18.06
CA ASP A 427 -22.86 -27.86 -18.70
C ASP A 427 -22.76 -26.76 -19.77
N GLY A 428 -21.55 -26.28 -20.05
CA GLY A 428 -21.24 -25.20 -21.01
C GLY A 428 -21.49 -23.79 -20.47
N THR A 429 -21.93 -23.64 -19.22
CA THR A 429 -22.08 -22.32 -18.58
C THR A 429 -20.75 -21.80 -18.05
N ARG A 430 -20.62 -20.47 -17.96
CA ARG A 430 -19.46 -19.82 -17.33
C ARG A 430 -19.86 -19.20 -16.00
N THR A 431 -19.08 -19.46 -14.95
CA THR A 431 -19.35 -19.02 -13.58
C THR A 431 -18.15 -18.27 -12.98
N TYR A 432 -18.38 -17.57 -11.87
CA TYR A 432 -17.33 -16.92 -11.10
C TYR A 432 -17.75 -16.76 -9.63
N SER A 433 -16.75 -16.76 -8.76
CA SER A 433 -16.85 -16.57 -7.32
C SER A 433 -16.99 -15.09 -6.93
N GLN A 434 -17.37 -14.86 -5.67
CA GLN A 434 -17.37 -13.51 -5.10
C GLN A 434 -15.95 -12.91 -5.05
N ALA A 435 -14.93 -13.74 -4.84
CA ALA A 435 -13.54 -13.30 -4.86
C ALA A 435 -13.11 -12.79 -6.24
N GLU A 436 -13.47 -13.49 -7.32
CA GLU A 436 -13.16 -13.05 -8.70
C GLU A 436 -13.91 -11.79 -9.09
N LYS A 437 -15.18 -11.66 -8.67
CA LYS A 437 -15.94 -10.41 -8.83
C LYS A 437 -15.22 -9.25 -8.14
N ARG A 438 -14.85 -9.43 -6.88
CA ARG A 438 -14.11 -8.42 -6.12
C ARG A 438 -12.78 -8.09 -6.79
N PHE A 439 -12.06 -9.11 -7.24
CA PHE A 439 -10.76 -8.96 -7.87
C PHE A 439 -10.87 -8.15 -9.17
N LEU A 440 -11.77 -8.50 -10.11
CA LEU A 440 -11.93 -7.73 -11.36
C LEU A 440 -12.22 -6.25 -11.08
N ILE A 441 -13.20 -5.97 -10.22
CA ILE A 441 -13.60 -4.59 -9.94
C ILE A 441 -12.44 -3.84 -9.29
N GLY A 442 -11.80 -4.44 -8.28
CA GLY A 442 -10.69 -3.84 -7.57
C GLY A 442 -9.48 -3.57 -8.46
N VAL A 443 -9.06 -4.56 -9.26
CA VAL A 443 -7.89 -4.44 -10.13
C VAL A 443 -8.14 -3.41 -11.23
N VAL A 444 -9.30 -3.41 -11.89
CA VAL A 444 -9.59 -2.36 -12.89
C VAL A 444 -9.60 -0.97 -12.26
N ILE A 445 -10.09 -0.83 -11.02
CA ILE A 445 -10.01 0.45 -10.29
C ILE A 445 -8.56 0.85 -10.00
N HIS A 446 -7.74 -0.11 -9.56
CA HIS A 446 -6.32 0.10 -9.26
C HIS A 446 -5.54 0.49 -10.51
N GLU A 447 -5.60 -0.32 -11.57
CA GLU A 447 -4.81 -0.09 -12.78
C GLU A 447 -5.22 1.19 -13.52
N VAL A 448 -6.52 1.50 -13.58
CA VAL A 448 -6.99 2.77 -14.18
C VAL A 448 -6.60 3.96 -13.28
N GLY A 449 -6.54 3.74 -11.96
CA GLY A 449 -6.05 4.71 -10.99
C GLY A 449 -4.60 5.09 -11.25
N HIS A 450 -3.78 4.12 -11.69
CA HIS A 450 -2.39 4.38 -12.03
C HIS A 450 -2.20 5.37 -13.17
N ILE A 451 -3.22 5.59 -14.00
CA ILE A 451 -3.16 6.61 -15.03
C ILE A 451 -2.96 8.01 -14.42
N TYR A 452 -3.44 8.25 -13.20
CA TYR A 452 -3.14 9.45 -12.42
C TYR A 452 -1.77 9.34 -11.74
N PHE A 453 -1.52 8.23 -11.06
CA PHE A 453 -0.32 7.96 -10.26
C PHE A 453 0.28 6.58 -10.62
N PRO A 454 1.29 6.45 -11.49
CA PRO A 454 2.26 7.47 -11.80
C PRO A 454 2.18 8.00 -13.24
N MET A 455 1.17 7.65 -14.04
CA MET A 455 1.26 7.95 -15.48
C MET A 455 1.18 9.43 -15.82
N ILE A 456 0.61 10.26 -14.94
CA ILE A 456 0.56 11.72 -15.09
C ILE A 456 1.39 12.40 -13.99
N VAL A 457 1.26 11.95 -12.73
CA VAL A 457 2.14 12.36 -11.63
C VAL A 457 3.31 11.38 -11.60
N ASN A 458 4.37 11.70 -12.34
CA ASN A 458 5.41 10.78 -12.79
C ASN A 458 6.47 10.53 -11.72
N SER A 459 6.10 9.85 -10.63
CA SER A 459 7.03 9.43 -9.59
C SER A 459 8.10 8.45 -10.10
N ASP A 460 9.17 8.33 -9.32
CA ASP A 460 10.28 7.43 -9.59
C ASP A 460 10.13 6.14 -8.80
N GLU A 461 9.36 5.21 -9.36
CA GLU A 461 9.08 3.94 -8.71
C GLU A 461 10.34 3.13 -8.40
N ARG A 462 11.35 3.22 -9.27
CA ARG A 462 12.64 2.53 -9.10
C ARG A 462 13.34 2.95 -7.81
N GLN A 463 12.99 4.10 -7.23
CA GLN A 463 13.45 4.57 -5.93
C GLN A 463 12.40 4.41 -4.84
N TRP A 464 11.15 4.77 -5.13
CA TRP A 464 10.10 4.94 -4.13
C TRP A 464 8.78 4.33 -4.59
N THR A 465 8.73 3.00 -4.74
CA THR A 465 7.55 2.26 -5.21
C THR A 465 6.24 2.62 -4.51
N TRP A 466 6.30 2.99 -3.24
CA TRP A 466 5.11 3.41 -2.51
C TRP A 466 4.44 4.68 -3.07
N MET A 467 5.17 5.54 -3.79
CA MET A 467 4.56 6.74 -4.39
C MET A 467 3.61 6.36 -5.52
N ASP A 468 3.88 5.26 -6.19
CA ASP A 468 3.08 4.75 -7.29
C ASP A 468 1.97 3.89 -6.65
N GLU A 469 2.37 2.83 -5.95
CA GLU A 469 1.47 1.82 -5.40
C GLU A 469 0.68 2.26 -4.17
N GLY A 470 1.32 3.01 -3.28
CA GLY A 470 0.74 3.41 -2.00
C GLY A 470 -0.23 4.59 -2.12
N LEU A 471 0.08 5.57 -2.99
CA LEU A 471 -0.86 6.65 -3.31
C LEU A 471 -2.07 6.10 -4.06
N ASN A 472 -1.84 5.19 -5.02
CA ASN A 472 -2.90 4.54 -5.77
C ASN A 472 -3.77 3.63 -4.88
N SER A 473 -3.16 2.79 -4.03
CA SER A 473 -3.87 1.96 -3.04
C SER A 473 -4.63 2.75 -1.96
N PHE A 474 -4.32 4.04 -1.76
CA PHE A 474 -5.16 4.87 -0.92
C PHE A 474 -6.45 5.27 -1.65
N LEU A 475 -6.34 5.72 -2.91
CA LEU A 475 -7.48 6.15 -3.71
C LEU A 475 -8.34 4.98 -4.20
N ASP A 476 -7.76 3.83 -4.53
CA ASP A 476 -8.51 2.62 -4.88
C ASP A 476 -9.40 2.16 -3.71
N GLY A 477 -8.95 2.36 -2.48
CA GLY A 477 -9.67 2.07 -1.25
C GLY A 477 -10.86 3.00 -1.07
N VAL A 478 -10.68 4.28 -1.37
CA VAL A 478 -11.78 5.27 -1.41
C VAL A 478 -12.78 4.89 -2.50
N ALA A 479 -12.31 4.60 -3.72
CA ALA A 479 -13.16 4.22 -4.84
C ALA A 479 -13.91 2.90 -4.59
N GLY A 480 -13.27 1.90 -4.01
CA GLY A 480 -13.89 0.63 -3.63
C GLY A 480 -15.00 0.85 -2.61
N ARG A 481 -14.78 1.67 -1.58
CA ARG A 481 -15.81 2.00 -0.57
C ARG A 481 -16.98 2.78 -1.17
N GLU A 482 -16.74 3.67 -2.14
CA GLU A 482 -17.80 4.35 -2.89
C GLU A 482 -18.56 3.39 -3.83
N TRP A 483 -17.89 2.35 -4.35
CA TRP A 483 -18.51 1.32 -5.18
C TRP A 483 -19.45 0.40 -4.38
N ASP A 484 -18.93 -0.21 -3.31
CA ASP A 484 -19.68 -1.05 -2.38
C ASP A 484 -18.93 -1.18 -1.04
N PRO A 485 -19.39 -0.52 0.05
CA PRO A 485 -18.70 -0.56 1.33
C PRO A 485 -18.82 -1.91 2.06
N THR A 486 -19.65 -2.84 1.56
CA THR A 486 -19.79 -4.18 2.14
C THR A 486 -18.74 -5.16 1.63
N ILE A 487 -18.01 -4.80 0.57
CA ILE A 487 -16.87 -5.56 0.07
C ILE A 487 -15.64 -5.24 0.93
N PRO A 488 -14.93 -6.24 1.45
CA PRO A 488 -13.80 -6.01 2.35
C PRO A 488 -12.54 -5.64 1.56
N TRP A 489 -12.39 -4.39 1.11
CA TRP A 489 -11.35 -3.96 0.15
C TRP A 489 -9.89 -4.21 0.60
N GLY A 490 -9.61 -4.35 1.90
CA GLY A 490 -8.30 -4.80 2.41
C GLY A 490 -7.29 -3.69 2.68
N VAL A 491 -7.76 -2.46 2.84
CA VAL A 491 -6.96 -1.24 3.06
C VAL A 491 -7.27 -0.56 4.40
N GLU A 492 -7.99 -1.26 5.29
CA GLU A 492 -8.30 -0.71 6.61
C GLU A 492 -7.06 -0.80 7.53
N PRO A 493 -6.88 0.12 8.51
CA PRO A 493 -5.76 0.06 9.45
C PRO A 493 -5.63 -1.29 10.17
N ARG A 494 -6.77 -1.93 10.46
CA ARG A 494 -6.80 -3.28 11.06
C ARG A 494 -6.19 -4.37 10.17
N ASP A 495 -6.17 -4.20 8.86
CA ASP A 495 -5.73 -5.21 7.90
C ASP A 495 -4.20 -5.30 7.83
N ILE A 496 -3.47 -4.24 8.22
CA ILE A 496 -1.99 -4.20 8.15
C ILE A 496 -1.32 -4.73 9.43
N VAL A 497 -2.05 -4.94 10.52
CA VAL A 497 -1.51 -5.33 11.84
C VAL A 497 -0.56 -6.53 11.77
N ALA A 498 -0.91 -7.56 10.99
CA ALA A 498 -0.08 -8.76 10.87
C ALA A 498 1.29 -8.48 10.21
N TYR A 499 1.35 -7.53 9.27
CA TYR A 499 2.61 -7.09 8.69
C TYR A 499 3.40 -6.21 9.66
N MET A 500 2.73 -5.30 10.36
CA MET A 500 3.36 -4.39 11.33
C MET A 500 4.05 -5.15 12.48
N LYS A 501 3.54 -6.33 12.88
CA LYS A 501 4.19 -7.23 13.85
C LYS A 501 5.32 -8.09 13.28
N SER A 502 5.44 -8.18 11.96
CA SER A 502 6.34 -9.13 11.31
C SER A 502 7.80 -8.73 11.48
N GLU A 503 8.69 -9.70 11.66
CA GLU A 503 10.14 -9.48 11.60
C GLU A 503 10.66 -9.38 10.15
N THR A 504 9.83 -9.73 9.16
CA THR A 504 10.17 -9.66 7.73
C THR A 504 9.59 -8.39 7.11
N GLN A 505 10.10 -7.23 7.55
CA GLN A 505 9.72 -5.92 7.06
C GLN A 505 10.92 -4.99 6.96
N VAL A 506 10.76 -3.94 6.15
CA VAL A 506 11.72 -2.85 5.96
C VAL A 506 10.93 -1.52 5.95
N PRO A 507 11.57 -0.35 6.13
CA PRO A 507 10.90 0.94 5.99
C PRO A 507 10.22 1.10 4.62
N ILE A 508 9.18 1.93 4.52
CA ILE A 508 8.48 2.22 3.24
C ILE A 508 9.45 2.87 2.24
N MET A 509 10.41 3.66 2.73
CA MET A 509 11.43 4.34 1.91
C MET A 509 12.51 3.40 1.33
N THR A 510 12.34 2.08 1.44
CA THR A 510 13.29 1.10 0.89
C THR A 510 13.12 1.01 -0.63
N GLN A 511 14.24 1.00 -1.35
CA GLN A 511 14.25 0.85 -2.80
C GLN A 511 13.64 -0.50 -3.22
N SER A 512 12.90 -0.51 -4.34
CA SER A 512 12.05 -1.61 -4.82
C SER A 512 12.71 -2.98 -4.85
N ASP A 513 13.93 -3.08 -5.40
CA ASP A 513 14.66 -4.34 -5.56
C ASP A 513 15.20 -4.87 -4.21
N SER A 514 15.15 -4.07 -3.15
CA SER A 514 15.56 -4.44 -1.78
C SER A 514 14.38 -4.75 -0.84
N VAL A 515 13.14 -4.61 -1.31
CA VAL A 515 11.95 -4.83 -0.49
C VAL A 515 11.72 -6.33 -0.26
N LEU A 516 11.64 -6.73 1.02
CA LEU A 516 11.47 -8.15 1.39
C LEU A 516 10.05 -8.69 1.13
N ARG A 517 9.04 -7.82 1.26
CA ARG A 517 7.61 -8.15 1.05
C ARG A 517 6.94 -6.97 0.35
N LEU A 518 6.96 -6.98 -0.98
CA LEU A 518 6.52 -5.86 -1.80
C LEU A 518 5.09 -5.43 -1.52
N GLY A 519 4.12 -6.36 -1.61
CA GLY A 519 2.69 -6.08 -1.40
C GLY A 519 2.40 -5.22 -0.16
N PRO A 520 2.73 -5.65 1.07
CA PRO A 520 2.44 -4.83 2.24
C PRO A 520 3.33 -3.60 2.40
N ASN A 521 4.57 -3.60 1.89
CA ASN A 521 5.48 -2.46 2.04
C ASN A 521 5.14 -1.29 1.09
N ALA A 522 4.84 -1.61 -0.16
CA ALA A 522 4.59 -0.64 -1.22
C ALA A 522 3.10 -0.25 -1.34
N TYR A 523 2.17 -1.17 -1.04
CA TYR A 523 0.73 -0.93 -1.25
C TYR A 523 0.02 -0.65 0.09
N THR A 524 -0.14 -1.67 0.93
CA THR A 524 -1.13 -1.60 2.02
C THR A 524 -0.66 -0.85 3.27
N LYS A 525 0.64 -0.86 3.62
CA LYS A 525 1.14 -0.03 4.74
C LYS A 525 1.08 1.48 4.42
N PRO A 526 1.54 1.96 3.24
CA PRO A 526 1.36 3.36 2.85
C PRO A 526 -0.12 3.75 2.74
N ALA A 527 -0.98 2.91 2.13
CA ALA A 527 -2.40 3.19 2.03
C ALA A 527 -3.08 3.29 3.42
N ALA A 528 -2.75 2.38 4.34
CA ALA A 528 -3.22 2.43 5.72
C ALA A 528 -2.73 3.71 6.42
N ALA A 529 -1.46 4.08 6.24
CA ALA A 529 -0.91 5.32 6.80
C ALA A 529 -1.69 6.55 6.28
N LEU A 530 -1.92 6.65 4.97
CA LEU A 530 -2.68 7.76 4.38
C LEU A 530 -4.14 7.78 4.83
N ASN A 531 -4.77 6.62 4.99
CA ASN A 531 -6.12 6.51 5.53
C ASN A 531 -6.18 6.98 7.00
N ILE A 532 -5.21 6.61 7.83
CA ILE A 532 -5.08 7.12 9.20
C ILE A 532 -4.85 8.63 9.20
N LEU A 533 -3.97 9.12 8.33
CA LEU A 533 -3.69 10.54 8.20
C LEU A 533 -4.96 11.32 7.85
N ARG A 534 -5.77 10.79 6.92
CA ARG A 534 -7.04 11.38 6.49
C ARG A 534 -8.14 11.32 7.54
N GLU A 535 -8.40 10.15 8.12
CA GLU A 535 -9.60 9.93 8.95
C GLU A 535 -9.35 10.23 10.44
N VAL A 536 -8.10 10.15 10.92
CA VAL A 536 -7.76 10.26 12.36
C VAL A 536 -6.96 11.50 12.70
N ILE A 537 -6.05 11.95 11.83
CA ILE A 537 -5.08 13.01 12.16
C ILE A 537 -5.51 14.37 11.60
N LEU A 538 -5.66 14.48 10.28
CA LEU A 538 -5.98 15.74 9.59
C LEU A 538 -7.48 15.98 9.46
N GLY A 539 -8.27 14.91 9.32
CA GLY A 539 -9.63 15.00 8.82
C GLY A 539 -9.67 15.20 7.30
N ARG A 540 -10.84 14.89 6.72
CA ARG A 540 -11.02 14.87 5.25
C ARG A 540 -10.79 16.21 4.58
N GLU A 541 -11.23 17.31 5.19
CA GLU A 541 -11.12 18.65 4.58
C GLU A 541 -9.66 19.04 4.32
N LEU A 542 -8.80 18.93 5.33
CA LEU A 542 -7.38 19.29 5.20
C LEU A 542 -6.62 18.29 4.34
N PHE A 543 -6.88 16.99 4.53
CA PHE A 543 -6.20 15.95 3.75
C PHE A 543 -6.57 16.04 2.26
N ASP A 544 -7.86 16.09 1.92
CA ASP A 544 -8.32 16.07 0.53
C ASP A 544 -7.86 17.32 -0.21
N PHE A 545 -7.84 18.47 0.46
CA PHE A 545 -7.27 19.70 -0.10
C PHE A 545 -5.76 19.55 -0.39
N ALA A 546 -4.99 19.08 0.59
CA ALA A 546 -3.53 18.97 0.46
C ALA A 546 -3.10 17.90 -0.56
N PHE A 547 -3.79 16.75 -0.58
CA PHE A 547 -3.54 15.68 -1.55
C PHE A 547 -3.86 16.14 -2.98
N LYS A 548 -4.97 16.87 -3.15
CA LYS A 548 -5.34 17.46 -4.44
C LYS A 548 -4.33 18.51 -4.90
N GLU A 549 -3.87 19.37 -4.00
CA GLU A 549 -2.85 20.36 -4.29
C GLU A 549 -1.53 19.71 -4.74
N TYR A 550 -1.11 18.61 -4.10
CA TYR A 550 0.03 17.81 -4.55
C TYR A 550 -0.15 17.29 -5.98
N ALA A 551 -1.30 16.65 -6.27
CA ALA A 551 -1.59 16.12 -7.59
C ALA A 551 -1.57 17.21 -8.66
N GLN A 552 -2.12 18.40 -8.37
CA GLN A 552 -2.15 19.53 -9.29
C GLN A 552 -0.76 20.13 -9.54
N ARG A 553 0.05 20.34 -8.48
CA ARG A 553 1.43 20.83 -8.59
C ARG A 553 2.27 19.95 -9.51
N TRP A 554 2.12 18.63 -9.34
CA TRP A 554 2.95 17.62 -9.98
C TRP A 554 2.34 16.95 -11.23
N LYS A 555 1.16 17.40 -11.69
CA LYS A 555 0.60 17.00 -12.99
C LYS A 555 1.64 17.23 -14.10
N TYR A 556 1.96 16.16 -14.83
CA TYR A 556 2.98 16.10 -15.89
C TYR A 556 4.41 16.42 -15.44
N LYS A 557 4.73 16.12 -14.17
CA LYS A 557 6.05 16.36 -13.56
C LYS A 557 6.46 15.18 -12.68
N ARG A 558 7.70 15.20 -12.18
CA ARG A 558 8.34 14.11 -11.43
C ARG A 558 8.58 14.46 -9.96
N PRO A 559 7.61 14.20 -9.06
CA PRO A 559 7.77 14.43 -7.63
C PRO A 559 8.70 13.39 -6.99
N THR A 560 9.32 13.79 -5.89
CA THR A 560 9.99 12.91 -4.92
C THR A 560 9.18 12.85 -3.61
N PRO A 561 9.47 11.92 -2.68
CA PRO A 561 8.80 11.86 -1.38
C PRO A 561 8.82 13.18 -0.61
N ALA A 562 9.93 13.93 -0.72
CA ALA A 562 10.07 15.22 -0.05
C ALA A 562 9.07 16.26 -0.57
N ASP A 563 8.71 16.20 -1.86
CA ASP A 563 7.74 17.10 -2.47
C ASP A 563 6.31 16.79 -2.00
N PHE A 564 6.00 15.50 -1.84
CA PHE A 564 4.74 15.04 -1.26
C PHE A 564 4.62 15.47 0.21
N PHE A 565 5.62 15.13 1.06
CA PHE A 565 5.57 15.46 2.49
C PHE A 565 5.43 16.97 2.73
N ARG A 566 6.23 17.78 2.03
CA ARG A 566 6.14 19.25 2.13
C ARG A 566 4.82 19.81 1.65
N THR A 567 4.26 19.27 0.55
CA THR A 567 2.95 19.73 0.08
C THR A 567 1.85 19.37 1.07
N MET A 568 1.89 18.15 1.63
CA MET A 568 0.92 17.73 2.63
C MET A 568 0.96 18.61 3.89
N GLU A 569 2.15 18.97 4.38
CA GLU A 569 2.30 19.85 5.55
C GLU A 569 1.94 21.31 5.24
N GLU A 570 2.41 21.85 4.12
CA GLU A 570 2.19 23.25 3.74
C GLU A 570 0.70 23.52 3.49
N ALA A 571 0.03 22.66 2.73
CA ALA A 571 -1.36 22.85 2.36
C ALA A 571 -2.34 22.51 3.50
N SER A 572 -1.97 21.61 4.42
CA SER A 572 -2.79 21.30 5.60
C SER A 572 -2.55 22.24 6.78
N GLY A 573 -1.37 22.86 6.87
CA GLY A 573 -0.97 23.70 8.01
C GLY A 573 -0.62 22.90 9.27
N VAL A 574 -0.31 21.61 9.13
CA VAL A 574 -0.02 20.68 10.25
C VAL A 574 1.41 20.14 10.12
N ASP A 575 2.15 20.12 11.23
CA ASP A 575 3.47 19.46 11.32
C ASP A 575 3.26 17.94 11.37
N LEU A 576 3.73 17.24 10.33
CA LEU A 576 3.57 15.80 10.13
C LEU A 576 4.91 15.06 10.17
N ASP A 577 6.00 15.72 10.54
CA ASP A 577 7.35 15.13 10.53
C ASP A 577 7.44 13.89 11.43
N TRP A 578 6.75 13.91 12.57
CA TRP A 578 6.65 12.76 13.47
C TRP A 578 5.93 11.57 12.80
N PHE A 579 4.92 11.85 11.98
CA PHE A 579 4.11 10.85 11.30
C PHE A 579 4.90 10.22 10.15
N TRP A 580 5.48 11.04 9.28
CA TRP A 580 6.33 10.60 8.17
C TRP A 580 7.53 9.81 8.70
N ARG A 581 8.21 10.30 9.73
CA ARG A 581 9.32 9.60 10.37
C ARG A 581 8.91 8.21 10.85
N GLY A 582 7.82 8.13 11.61
CA GLY A 582 7.32 6.88 12.17
C GLY A 582 6.94 5.87 11.09
N TRP A 583 6.03 6.26 10.20
CA TRP A 583 5.44 5.33 9.22
C TRP A 583 6.38 5.00 8.05
N PHE A 584 7.16 5.96 7.56
CA PHE A 584 7.91 5.81 6.29
C PHE A 584 9.38 5.45 6.48
N TYR A 585 10.01 5.95 7.54
CA TYR A 585 11.45 5.77 7.78
C TYR A 585 11.78 4.70 8.83
N THR A 586 10.78 4.09 9.48
CA THR A 586 11.00 3.04 10.48
C THR A 586 10.15 1.79 10.24
N THR A 587 10.44 0.75 11.01
CA THR A 587 9.64 -0.48 11.16
C THR A 587 8.93 -0.53 12.52
N ASP A 588 8.82 0.61 13.21
CA ASP A 588 8.03 0.72 14.43
C ASP A 588 6.54 0.40 14.13
N HIS A 589 5.79 0.01 15.15
CA HIS A 589 4.36 -0.28 15.04
C HIS A 589 3.58 0.31 16.20
N VAL A 590 2.26 0.41 16.05
CA VAL A 590 1.38 0.95 17.10
C VAL A 590 1.07 -0.15 18.11
N ASP A 591 1.37 0.09 19.38
CA ASP A 591 0.93 -0.74 20.52
C ASP A 591 0.83 0.20 21.74
N ILE A 592 -0.37 0.70 22.02
CA ILE A 592 -0.66 1.66 23.09
C ILE A 592 -1.46 0.96 24.19
N SER A 593 -0.76 0.59 25.26
CA SER A 593 -1.38 -0.01 26.44
C SER A 593 -2.03 1.03 27.35
N LEU A 594 -3.26 0.78 27.80
CA LEU A 594 -3.86 1.44 28.96
C LEU A 594 -3.49 0.67 30.23
N ASP A 595 -2.46 1.13 30.93
CA ASP A 595 -1.86 0.37 32.03
C ASP A 595 -2.71 0.42 33.29
N LYS A 596 -3.19 1.61 33.67
CA LYS A 596 -3.95 1.85 34.91
C LYS A 596 -4.90 3.03 34.78
N VAL A 597 -6.00 2.97 35.54
CA VAL A 597 -6.91 4.10 35.78
C VAL A 597 -7.07 4.30 37.28
N TYR A 598 -6.64 5.45 37.78
CA TYR A 598 -6.79 5.88 39.16
C TYR A 598 -8.00 6.80 39.30
N GLN A 599 -9.01 6.41 40.08
CA GLN A 599 -10.07 7.33 40.49
C GLN A 599 -9.62 8.12 41.71
N LEU A 600 -9.63 9.45 41.58
CA LEU A 600 -9.23 10.40 42.61
C LEU A 600 -10.45 11.23 43.05
N ARG A 601 -10.43 11.66 44.30
CA ARG A 601 -11.36 12.65 44.85
C ARG A 601 -10.58 13.86 45.34
N LEU A 602 -11.17 15.04 45.21
CA LEU A 602 -10.58 16.26 45.75
C LEU A 602 -10.49 16.16 47.28
N ASP A 603 -9.29 16.37 47.82
CA ASP A 603 -9.07 16.64 49.24
C ASP A 603 -9.62 18.03 49.55
N THR A 604 -10.69 18.08 50.35
CA THR A 604 -11.38 19.33 50.66
C THR A 604 -10.63 20.18 51.69
N LYS A 605 -9.61 19.60 52.33
CA LYS A 605 -8.94 20.10 53.54
C LYS A 605 -9.87 20.26 54.75
N ASN A 606 -11.16 19.97 54.60
CA ASN A 606 -12.13 20.04 55.68
C ASN A 606 -12.15 18.69 56.42
N PRO A 607 -11.66 18.63 57.68
CA PRO A 607 -11.59 17.37 58.41
C PRO A 607 -12.97 16.73 58.63
N ASP A 608 -14.04 17.53 58.72
CA ASP A 608 -15.41 17.02 58.88
C ASP A 608 -15.90 16.23 57.66
N ILE A 609 -15.30 16.46 56.49
CA ILE A 609 -15.59 15.72 55.25
C ILE A 609 -14.55 14.61 55.05
N ASP A 610 -13.27 14.95 55.06
CA ASP A 610 -12.22 14.04 54.62
C ASP A 610 -11.91 12.94 55.65
N PHE A 611 -12.02 13.21 56.96
CA PHE A 611 -11.84 12.14 57.96
C PHE A 611 -12.98 11.13 57.92
N LYS A 612 -14.21 11.60 57.67
CA LYS A 612 -15.34 10.68 57.45
C LYS A 612 -15.07 9.78 56.22
N ARG A 613 -14.61 10.36 55.11
CA ARG A 613 -14.25 9.58 53.90
C ARG A 613 -13.16 8.55 54.20
N LEU A 614 -12.12 8.91 54.95
CA LEU A 614 -11.06 7.99 55.35
C LEU A 614 -11.55 6.87 56.27
N ARG A 615 -12.48 7.19 57.20
CA ARG A 615 -13.15 6.20 58.05
C ARG A 615 -13.94 5.20 57.21
N ASP A 616 -14.73 5.67 56.26
CA ASP A 616 -15.52 4.81 55.37
C ASP A 616 -14.61 3.90 54.51
N ILE A 617 -13.48 4.43 54.01
CA ILE A 617 -12.48 3.64 53.27
C ILE A 617 -11.89 2.53 54.15
N GLU A 618 -11.54 2.84 55.40
CA GLU A 618 -10.99 1.84 56.33
C GLU A 618 -12.03 0.76 56.67
N ALA A 619 -13.28 1.16 56.92
CA ALA A 619 -14.37 0.26 57.26
C ALA A 619 -14.75 -0.69 56.12
N ASN A 620 -14.59 -0.26 54.87
CA ASN A 620 -14.86 -1.07 53.68
C ASN A 620 -13.74 -2.07 53.33
N LYS A 621 -12.61 -2.07 54.05
CA LYS A 621 -11.60 -3.11 53.87
C LYS A 621 -12.18 -4.47 54.26
N PRO A 622 -11.85 -5.54 53.53
CA PRO A 622 -12.31 -6.88 53.89
C PRO A 622 -11.86 -7.21 55.31
N SER A 623 -12.79 -7.76 56.10
CA SER A 623 -12.45 -8.25 57.43
C SER A 623 -11.43 -9.38 57.31
N SER A 624 -10.59 -9.54 58.33
CA SER A 624 -9.67 -10.68 58.37
C SER A 624 -10.46 -11.99 58.36
N LEU A 625 -10.07 -12.93 57.51
CA LEU A 625 -10.62 -14.29 57.46
C LEU A 625 -10.64 -14.96 58.85
N PHE A 626 -9.66 -14.63 59.70
CA PHE A 626 -9.60 -15.10 61.08
C PHE A 626 -10.77 -14.60 61.93
N VAL A 627 -11.11 -13.31 61.82
CA VAL A 627 -12.24 -12.68 62.53
C VAL A 627 -13.56 -13.25 62.04
N GLU A 628 -13.72 -13.42 60.72
CA GLU A 628 -14.93 -14.01 60.13
C GLU A 628 -15.15 -15.45 60.59
N ARG A 629 -14.11 -16.29 60.56
CA ARG A 629 -14.19 -17.68 61.03
C ARG A 629 -14.48 -17.77 62.53
N ASN A 630 -13.82 -16.96 63.35
CA ASN A 630 -14.10 -16.94 64.79
C ASN A 630 -15.54 -16.53 65.09
N ARG A 631 -16.10 -15.54 64.38
CA ARG A 631 -17.52 -15.19 64.50
C ARG A 631 -18.42 -16.36 64.06
N ALA A 632 -18.10 -17.03 62.95
CA ALA A 632 -18.86 -18.19 62.47
C ALA A 632 -18.84 -19.37 63.46
N GLU A 633 -17.72 -19.56 64.17
CA GLU A 633 -17.58 -20.55 65.25
C GLU A 633 -18.21 -20.10 66.59
N GLY A 634 -18.88 -18.94 66.62
CA GLY A 634 -19.52 -18.41 67.82
C GLY A 634 -18.54 -17.92 68.91
N LYS A 635 -17.26 -17.72 68.57
CA LYS A 635 -16.26 -17.20 69.52
C LYS A 635 -16.48 -15.71 69.75
N LYS A 636 -16.82 -15.35 70.99
CA LYS A 636 -16.83 -13.95 71.45
C LYS A 636 -15.41 -13.45 71.69
N THR A 637 -15.14 -12.22 71.27
CA THR A 637 -13.90 -11.49 71.55
C THR A 637 -13.76 -11.20 73.05
N TRP A 638 -12.55 -10.87 73.50
CA TRP A 638 -12.30 -10.54 74.91
C TRP A 638 -13.10 -9.31 75.36
N VAL A 639 -13.22 -8.30 74.49
CA VAL A 639 -13.99 -7.07 74.76
C VAL A 639 -15.49 -7.37 74.86
N GLU A 640 -16.04 -8.24 74.01
CA GLU A 640 -17.45 -8.67 74.10
C GLU A 640 -17.75 -9.51 75.36
N LYS A 641 -16.74 -10.19 75.92
CA LYS A 641 -16.88 -10.95 77.17
C LYS A 641 -16.70 -10.08 78.42
N ASN A 642 -15.94 -8.99 78.32
CA ASN A 642 -15.57 -8.12 79.44
C ASN A 642 -15.82 -6.64 79.04
N PRO A 643 -17.07 -6.16 79.05
CA PRO A 643 -17.39 -4.81 78.57
C PRO A 643 -16.76 -3.68 79.40
N ASP A 644 -16.35 -3.96 80.64
CA ASP A 644 -15.67 -3.01 81.53
C ASP A 644 -14.27 -2.59 81.03
N VAL A 645 -13.72 -3.29 80.04
CA VAL A 645 -12.42 -2.96 79.44
C VAL A 645 -12.50 -1.93 78.31
N THR A 646 -13.70 -1.49 77.90
CA THR A 646 -13.86 -0.45 76.87
C THR A 646 -13.48 0.94 77.40
N ASP A 647 -12.84 1.76 76.58
CA ASP A 647 -12.42 3.12 76.92
C ASP A 647 -12.84 4.18 75.89
N PHE A 648 -12.27 5.38 76.01
CA PHE A 648 -12.52 6.51 75.11
C PHE A 648 -12.31 6.17 73.62
N TYR A 649 -11.35 5.30 73.28
CA TYR A 649 -10.98 4.95 71.90
C TYR A 649 -11.89 3.88 71.29
N ASP A 650 -12.64 3.14 72.10
CA ASP A 650 -13.66 2.21 71.60
C ASP A 650 -14.87 2.96 71.01
N GLU A 651 -15.12 4.19 71.47
CA GLU A 651 -16.15 5.10 70.91
C GLU A 651 -15.56 6.15 69.94
N ASN A 652 -14.25 6.41 69.99
CA ASN A 652 -13.57 7.43 69.20
C ASN A 652 -12.34 6.88 68.46
N ASP A 653 -12.48 6.67 67.16
CA ASP A 653 -11.37 6.23 66.32
C ASP A 653 -10.41 7.37 65.93
N ARG A 654 -9.34 7.00 65.23
CA ARG A 654 -8.34 7.93 64.69
C ARG A 654 -8.87 8.97 63.70
N PHE A 655 -10.12 8.86 63.26
CA PHE A 655 -10.79 9.77 62.34
C PHE A 655 -11.81 10.68 63.05
N THR A 656 -11.94 10.59 64.38
CA THR A 656 -12.76 11.54 65.14
C THR A 656 -12.17 12.95 65.05
N VAL A 657 -12.95 13.89 64.53
CA VAL A 657 -12.53 15.28 64.27
C VAL A 657 -12.47 16.08 65.57
N THR A 658 -11.35 16.74 65.82
CA THR A 658 -11.19 17.65 66.97
C THR A 658 -11.21 19.12 66.54
N ASN A 659 -11.34 20.01 67.52
CA ASN A 659 -11.27 21.45 67.28
C ASN A 659 -9.88 21.90 66.76
N LYS A 660 -8.82 21.12 67.00
CA LYS A 660 -7.48 21.41 66.48
C LYS A 660 -7.43 21.31 64.95
N GLU A 661 -8.05 20.27 64.38
CA GLU A 661 -8.11 20.11 62.92
C GLU A 661 -9.00 21.19 62.29
N ARG A 662 -10.17 21.48 62.87
CA ARG A 662 -11.06 22.56 62.37
C ARG A 662 -10.39 23.93 62.39
N ASN A 663 -9.63 24.25 63.44
CA ASN A 663 -8.86 25.49 63.51
C ASN A 663 -7.74 25.54 62.44
N SER A 664 -7.12 24.41 62.12
CA SER A 664 -6.12 24.31 61.06
C SER A 664 -6.73 24.56 59.68
N TYR A 665 -7.91 23.99 59.41
CA TYR A 665 -8.67 24.26 58.18
C TYR A 665 -9.07 25.74 58.06
N ASN A 666 -9.60 26.34 59.13
CA ASN A 666 -9.94 27.77 59.14
C ASN A 666 -8.72 28.68 58.90
N LYS A 667 -7.54 28.30 59.42
CA LYS A 667 -6.29 29.02 59.15
C LYS A 667 -5.87 28.89 57.68
N PHE A 668 -5.97 27.68 57.11
CA PHE A 668 -5.72 27.45 55.68
C PHE A 668 -6.62 28.35 54.81
N LEU A 669 -7.92 28.36 55.08
CA LEU A 669 -8.89 29.18 54.34
C LEU A 669 -8.59 30.69 54.41
N LYS A 670 -8.15 31.20 55.58
CA LYS A 670 -7.75 32.60 55.75
C LYS A 670 -6.46 32.96 55.01
N GLY A 671 -5.61 31.97 54.72
CA GLY A 671 -4.35 32.15 54.01
C GLY A 671 -4.48 32.19 52.49
N LEU A 672 -5.64 31.83 51.93
CA LEU A 672 -5.89 31.83 50.49
C LEU A 672 -6.13 33.25 49.96
N LYS A 673 -5.60 33.54 48.77
CA LYS A 673 -5.94 34.74 48.00
C LYS A 673 -7.40 34.67 47.53
N PRO A 674 -8.06 35.80 47.20
CA PRO A 674 -9.46 35.80 46.77
C PRO A 674 -9.75 34.87 45.58
N TRP A 675 -8.85 34.80 44.59
CA TRP A 675 -9.03 33.91 43.44
C TRP A 675 -8.80 32.43 43.81
N GLU A 676 -7.84 32.12 44.70
CA GLU A 676 -7.60 30.75 45.19
C GLU A 676 -8.81 30.24 45.98
N ARG A 677 -9.38 31.11 46.82
CA ARG A 677 -10.58 30.83 47.59
C ARG A 677 -11.78 30.55 46.67
N LYS A 678 -12.02 31.44 45.70
CA LYS A 678 -13.09 31.26 44.71
C LYS A 678 -12.93 29.97 43.91
N THR A 679 -11.70 29.63 43.52
CA THR A 679 -11.40 28.37 42.81
C THR A 679 -11.69 27.16 43.68
N LEU A 680 -11.27 27.17 44.95
CA LEU A 680 -11.54 26.07 45.89
C LEU A 680 -13.04 25.91 46.14
N ASP A 681 -13.75 27.01 46.45
CA ASP A 681 -15.20 26.97 46.71
C ASP A 681 -15.96 26.39 45.50
N ARG A 682 -15.61 26.82 44.27
CA ARG A 682 -16.17 26.26 43.04
C ARG A 682 -15.85 24.77 42.88
N ALA A 683 -14.62 24.34 43.12
CA ALA A 683 -14.23 22.94 42.99
C ALA A 683 -14.96 22.04 44.00
N LEU A 684 -15.20 22.55 45.22
CA LEU A 684 -15.98 21.87 46.25
C LEU A 684 -17.48 21.80 45.91
N GLU A 685 -18.02 22.84 45.26
CA GLU A 685 -19.40 22.85 44.78
C GLU A 685 -19.61 21.88 43.59
N GLU A 686 -18.67 21.87 42.63
CA GLU A 686 -18.75 20.97 41.48
C GLU A 686 -18.50 19.50 41.86
N ASP A 687 -17.64 19.24 42.86
CA ASP A 687 -17.29 17.90 43.43
C ASP A 687 -17.11 16.82 42.34
N LYS A 688 -16.34 17.17 41.31
CA LYS A 688 -16.13 16.36 40.11
C LYS A 688 -15.38 15.06 40.40
N ASN A 689 -15.52 14.11 39.48
CA ASN A 689 -14.70 12.91 39.46
C ASN A 689 -13.39 13.20 38.70
N TYR A 690 -12.27 12.74 39.24
CA TYR A 690 -10.95 12.92 38.64
C TYR A 690 -10.35 11.54 38.35
N TYR A 691 -9.88 11.32 37.13
CA TYR A 691 -9.27 10.06 36.71
C TYR A 691 -7.88 10.30 36.14
N VAL A 692 -6.86 9.64 36.67
CA VAL A 692 -5.52 9.63 36.07
C VAL A 692 -5.33 8.31 35.34
N MET A 693 -5.14 8.39 34.03
CA MET A 693 -4.90 7.26 33.14
C MET A 693 -3.42 7.20 32.79
N GLU A 694 -2.80 6.02 32.94
CA GLU A 694 -1.41 5.76 32.55
C GLU A 694 -1.38 5.00 31.23
N PHE A 695 -0.61 5.48 30.26
CA PHE A 695 -0.44 4.84 28.96
C PHE A 695 1.03 4.53 28.68
N SER A 696 1.28 3.41 28.02
CA SER A 696 2.61 3.01 27.53
C SER A 696 2.60 2.79 26.02
N ASN A 697 3.60 3.30 25.31
CA ASN A 697 3.85 3.02 23.89
C ASN A 697 4.90 1.89 23.81
N LEU A 698 4.43 0.69 23.48
CA LEU A 698 5.24 -0.53 23.46
C LEU A 698 5.85 -0.79 22.07
N GLY A 699 5.17 -0.39 21.00
CA GLY A 699 5.57 -0.64 19.62
C GLY A 699 6.49 0.44 19.01
N GLY A 700 6.67 1.56 19.72
CA GLY A 700 7.60 2.62 19.36
C GLY A 700 7.04 3.71 18.44
N LEU A 701 5.95 3.40 17.72
CA LEU A 701 5.27 4.32 16.83
C LEU A 701 4.32 5.22 17.64
N VAL A 702 4.60 6.53 17.66
CA VAL A 702 3.75 7.48 18.38
C VAL A 702 2.49 7.76 17.57
N MET A 703 1.34 7.76 18.22
CA MET A 703 0.02 8.00 17.62
C MET A 703 -0.90 8.77 18.59
N PRO A 704 -1.96 9.44 18.10
CA PRO A 704 -3.01 9.97 18.96
C PRO A 704 -3.64 8.84 19.80
N ILE A 705 -4.11 9.18 21.01
CA ILE A 705 -4.83 8.24 21.88
C ILE A 705 -6.33 8.51 21.70
N LEU A 706 -7.01 7.60 21.03
CA LEU A 706 -8.47 7.60 20.86
C LEU A 706 -9.10 6.87 22.04
N LEU A 707 -9.99 7.51 22.79
CA LEU A 707 -10.61 6.92 23.98
C LEU A 707 -12.12 6.87 23.85
N GLU A 708 -12.71 5.72 24.18
CA GLU A 708 -14.12 5.59 24.55
C GLU A 708 -14.24 5.47 26.07
N LEU A 709 -14.94 6.43 26.67
CA LEU A 709 -15.28 6.48 28.09
C LEU A 709 -16.70 5.94 28.27
N THR A 710 -16.88 4.85 29.02
CA THR A 710 -18.21 4.33 29.36
C THR A 710 -18.56 4.67 30.80
N TYR A 711 -19.75 5.24 31.00
CA TYR A 711 -20.25 5.69 32.30
C TYR A 711 -21.19 4.66 32.96
N GLU A 712 -21.45 4.79 34.25
CA GLU A 712 -22.38 3.91 34.99
C GLU A 712 -23.83 3.96 34.46
N ASP A 713 -24.24 5.09 33.89
CA ASP A 713 -25.56 5.25 33.26
C ASP A 713 -25.67 4.61 31.86
N GLY A 714 -24.59 3.96 31.39
CA GLY A 714 -24.49 3.33 30.08
C GLY A 714 -24.18 4.29 28.93
N THR A 715 -24.09 5.60 29.19
CA THR A 715 -23.68 6.56 28.16
C THR A 715 -22.20 6.41 27.84
N LYS A 716 -21.83 6.80 26.62
CA LYS A 716 -20.46 6.75 26.10
C LYS A 716 -20.02 8.12 25.65
N GLU A 717 -18.73 8.40 25.80
CA GLU A 717 -18.11 9.63 25.33
C GLU A 717 -16.75 9.34 24.70
N GLU A 718 -16.54 9.89 23.52
CA GLU A 718 -15.27 9.79 22.81
C GLU A 718 -14.36 10.98 23.17
N ARG A 719 -13.06 10.70 23.29
CA ARG A 719 -12.02 11.69 23.56
C ARG A 719 -10.82 11.45 22.66
N TYR A 720 -10.47 12.48 21.91
CA TYR A 720 -9.26 12.54 21.10
C TYR A 720 -8.13 13.21 21.89
N ILE A 721 -6.99 12.53 22.02
CA ILE A 721 -5.76 13.10 22.57
C ILE A 721 -4.70 13.11 21.46
N PRO A 722 -4.20 14.28 21.04
CA PRO A 722 -3.21 14.39 19.98
C PRO A 722 -1.90 13.64 20.28
N ALA A 723 -1.18 13.24 19.24
CA ALA A 723 0.09 12.48 19.33
C ALA A 723 1.16 13.23 20.16
N GLU A 724 1.11 14.55 20.22
CA GLU A 724 2.04 15.41 20.95
C GLU A 724 2.03 15.18 22.47
N ILE A 725 1.10 14.38 23.00
CA ILE A 725 1.19 13.86 24.37
C ILE A 725 2.53 13.14 24.62
N TRP A 726 3.08 12.50 23.59
CA TRP A 726 4.32 11.71 23.63
C TRP A 726 5.61 12.56 23.54
N ARG A 727 5.54 13.86 23.23
CA ARG A 727 6.72 14.69 22.87
C ARG A 727 7.84 14.75 23.92
N ARG A 728 7.47 14.71 25.20
CA ARG A 728 8.43 14.75 26.32
C ARG A 728 8.86 13.38 26.80
N ASN A 729 8.02 12.37 26.56
CA ASN A 729 8.29 10.99 26.91
C ASN A 729 7.51 10.09 25.96
N HIS A 730 8.21 9.57 24.95
CA HIS A 730 7.60 8.74 23.91
C HIS A 730 7.28 7.31 24.37
N LYS A 731 7.66 6.94 25.60
CA LYS A 731 7.47 5.58 26.15
C LYS A 731 6.26 5.47 27.06
N ASN A 732 6.03 6.46 27.92
CA ASN A 732 4.90 6.46 28.85
C ASN A 732 4.42 7.87 29.18
N VAL A 733 3.10 8.00 29.35
CA VAL A 733 2.44 9.27 29.64
C VAL A 733 1.30 9.07 30.63
N GLN A 734 0.93 10.14 31.34
CA GLN A 734 -0.23 10.18 32.22
C GLN A 734 -1.19 11.27 31.75
N LYS A 735 -2.49 11.00 31.75
CA LYS A 735 -3.54 11.97 31.41
C LYS A 735 -4.58 12.06 32.52
N LEU A 736 -4.85 13.29 32.96
CA LEU A 736 -6.00 13.61 33.81
C LEU A 736 -7.26 13.78 32.95
N ILE A 737 -8.30 13.01 33.27
CA ILE A 737 -9.65 13.12 32.74
C ILE A 737 -10.57 13.53 33.89
N ILE A 738 -11.43 14.52 33.65
CA ILE A 738 -12.35 15.05 34.65
C ILE A 738 -13.76 14.87 34.12
N THR A 739 -14.64 14.28 34.94
CA THR A 739 -16.05 14.04 34.59
C THR A 739 -16.95 14.62 35.67
N ASP A 740 -18.20 14.91 35.32
CA ASP A 740 -19.16 15.40 36.31
C ASP A 740 -19.43 14.34 37.38
N LYS A 741 -19.79 14.78 38.58
CA LYS A 741 -19.98 13.92 39.75
C LYS A 741 -20.94 12.75 39.50
N ASN A 742 -22.01 13.00 38.74
CA ASN A 742 -23.02 12.01 38.37
C ASN A 742 -22.64 11.14 37.15
N LYS A 743 -21.44 11.32 36.59
CA LYS A 743 -20.88 10.51 35.50
C LYS A 743 -19.61 9.75 35.93
N PRO A 744 -19.70 8.81 36.87
CA PRO A 744 -18.59 7.93 37.20
C PRO A 744 -18.31 6.95 36.03
N LEU A 745 -17.03 6.72 35.76
CA LEU A 745 -16.56 5.78 34.73
C LEU A 745 -16.66 4.32 35.22
N THR A 746 -17.14 3.44 34.33
CA THR A 746 -17.12 1.99 34.52
C THR A 746 -16.01 1.31 33.71
N SER A 747 -15.74 1.81 32.50
CA SER A 747 -14.66 1.29 31.66
C SER A 747 -14.12 2.33 30.69
N VAL A 748 -12.90 2.08 30.23
CA VAL A 748 -12.19 2.88 29.23
C VAL A 748 -11.62 1.93 28.18
N THR A 749 -11.76 2.31 26.90
CA THR A 749 -11.18 1.57 25.77
C THR A 749 -10.33 2.52 24.92
N VAL A 750 -9.09 2.12 24.64
CA VAL A 750 -8.23 2.77 23.65
C VAL A 750 -8.54 2.23 22.26
N ASP A 751 -8.60 3.12 21.26
CA ASP A 751 -8.83 2.79 19.85
C ASP A 751 -10.00 1.80 19.64
N PRO A 752 -11.23 2.14 20.07
CA PRO A 752 -12.39 1.24 20.02
C PRO A 752 -12.77 0.83 18.58
N GLY A 753 -12.43 1.65 17.58
CA GLY A 753 -12.71 1.43 16.17
C GLY A 753 -11.61 0.69 15.40
N TRP A 754 -10.45 0.46 16.03
CA TRP A 754 -9.23 -0.07 15.39
C TRP A 754 -8.75 0.80 14.23
N GLU A 755 -8.75 2.12 14.48
CA GLU A 755 -8.48 3.18 13.53
C GLU A 755 -6.99 3.52 13.46
N THR A 756 -6.15 3.04 14.40
CA THR A 756 -4.73 3.39 14.45
C THR A 756 -3.78 2.26 14.05
N ALA A 757 -4.32 1.10 13.64
CA ALA A 757 -3.55 -0.13 13.40
C ALA A 757 -2.80 -0.63 14.66
N ASP A 758 -3.39 -0.43 15.85
CA ASP A 758 -2.84 -0.98 17.09
C ASP A 758 -2.76 -2.51 16.99
N VAL A 759 -1.55 -3.02 17.15
CA VAL A 759 -1.28 -4.42 16.94
C VAL A 759 -1.78 -5.29 18.09
N ASN A 760 -2.06 -4.71 19.27
CA ASN A 760 -2.44 -5.44 20.47
C ASN A 760 -3.66 -4.85 21.17
N VAL A 761 -4.82 -4.98 20.53
CA VAL A 761 -6.10 -4.48 21.06
C VAL A 761 -6.49 -5.00 22.47
N GLU A 762 -5.83 -6.04 22.97
CA GLU A 762 -6.16 -6.65 24.27
C GLU A 762 -5.66 -5.82 25.46
N ASN A 763 -4.62 -5.00 25.27
CA ASN A 763 -4.12 -4.09 26.30
C ASN A 763 -4.80 -2.71 26.25
N ASN A 764 -5.80 -2.52 25.38
CA ASN A 764 -6.53 -1.27 25.22
C ASN A 764 -7.65 -1.08 26.25
N HIS A 765 -8.00 -2.11 27.02
CA HIS A 765 -9.17 -2.10 27.90
C HIS A 765 -8.84 -1.97 29.38
N TYR A 766 -9.58 -1.10 30.08
CA TYR A 766 -9.61 -1.04 31.53
C TYR A 766 -11.06 -1.09 32.08
N PRO A 767 -11.40 -2.03 32.99
CA PRO A 767 -10.55 -3.13 33.44
C PRO A 767 -10.24 -4.11 32.30
N ARG A 768 -9.16 -4.89 32.45
CA ARG A 768 -8.77 -5.92 31.47
C ARG A 768 -9.89 -6.94 31.30
N ARG A 769 -10.13 -7.36 30.05
CA ARG A 769 -11.20 -8.29 29.67
C ARG A 769 -10.66 -9.71 29.52
N ILE A 770 -11.55 -10.70 29.63
CA ILE A 770 -11.22 -12.09 29.28
C ILE A 770 -11.14 -12.17 27.77
N ILE A 771 -10.02 -12.70 27.26
CA ILE A 771 -9.77 -12.86 25.82
C ILE A 771 -10.34 -14.21 25.38
N PRO A 772 -11.44 -14.25 24.60
CA PRO A 772 -11.93 -15.52 24.05
C PRO A 772 -10.94 -16.05 23.01
N SER A 773 -10.43 -17.27 23.21
CA SER A 773 -9.53 -17.96 22.28
C SER A 773 -10.10 -19.32 21.89
N ARG A 774 -9.73 -19.83 20.70
CA ARG A 774 -10.16 -21.14 20.20
C ARG A 774 -8.93 -22.02 19.99
N ILE A 775 -9.05 -23.29 20.38
CA ILE A 775 -8.07 -24.33 20.02
C ILE A 775 -8.62 -25.13 18.83
N GLU A 776 -7.82 -25.28 17.78
CA GLU A 776 -8.15 -26.09 16.62
C GLU A 776 -7.18 -27.27 16.52
N VAL A 777 -7.71 -28.48 16.40
CA VAL A 777 -6.94 -29.67 16.03
C VAL A 777 -7.09 -29.84 14.53
N TYR A 778 -6.00 -29.74 13.75
CA TYR A 778 -6.09 -29.86 12.30
C TYR A 778 -4.96 -30.69 11.66
N LYS A 779 -5.29 -31.26 10.49
CA LYS A 779 -4.36 -31.83 9.51
C LYS A 779 -4.37 -30.90 8.29
N ARG A 780 -3.21 -30.41 7.86
CA ARG A 780 -3.08 -29.31 6.87
C ARG A 780 -3.65 -29.70 5.50
N GLU A 781 -4.64 -28.95 5.02
CA GLU A 781 -5.18 -28.99 3.65
C GLU A 781 -5.25 -27.57 3.04
N LYS A 782 -5.50 -27.47 1.73
CA LYS A 782 -5.66 -26.20 0.98
C LYS A 782 -6.74 -25.31 1.60
N SER A 783 -6.58 -23.99 1.46
CA SER A 783 -7.49 -22.96 1.98
C SER A 783 -8.95 -23.21 1.57
N LYS A 784 -9.88 -23.10 2.53
CA LYS A 784 -11.34 -23.29 2.36
C LYS A 784 -12.12 -21.98 2.59
N ALA A 785 -11.53 -20.84 2.26
CA ALA A 785 -12.16 -19.53 2.50
C ALA A 785 -13.50 -19.43 1.76
N LYS A 786 -14.57 -19.06 2.48
CA LYS A 786 -15.95 -19.07 1.94
C LYS A 786 -16.15 -18.14 0.73
N VAL A 787 -15.32 -17.10 0.59
CA VAL A 787 -15.37 -16.12 -0.51
C VAL A 787 -14.91 -16.69 -1.85
N SER A 788 -14.08 -17.74 -1.83
CA SER A 788 -13.54 -18.40 -3.03
C SER A 788 -14.43 -19.55 -3.52
N ARG A 789 -15.63 -19.70 -2.97
CA ARG A 789 -16.58 -20.72 -3.41
C ARG A 789 -17.27 -20.26 -4.69
N ASP A 790 -17.35 -21.15 -5.67
CA ASP A 790 -18.22 -20.95 -6.82
C ASP A 790 -19.65 -21.33 -6.44
N ILE A 791 -20.34 -20.41 -5.75
CA ILE A 791 -21.73 -20.60 -5.34
C ILE A 791 -22.66 -20.70 -6.57
N MET A 792 -22.28 -20.11 -7.71
CA MET A 792 -23.07 -20.19 -8.94
C MET A 792 -23.15 -21.64 -9.44
N GLN A 793 -22.08 -22.41 -9.30
CA GLN A 793 -22.07 -23.83 -9.64
C GLN A 793 -22.49 -24.73 -8.47
N ASP A 794 -21.97 -24.50 -7.25
CA ASP A 794 -22.25 -25.33 -6.06
C ASP A 794 -23.75 -25.54 -5.85
N ILE A 795 -24.57 -24.50 -6.08
CA ILE A 795 -26.02 -24.52 -5.85
C ILE A 795 -26.77 -25.49 -6.78
N LYS A 796 -26.16 -25.88 -7.90
CA LYS A 796 -26.72 -26.88 -8.82
C LYS A 796 -26.50 -28.32 -8.35
N THR A 797 -25.66 -28.53 -7.33
CA THR A 797 -25.36 -29.86 -6.79
C THR A 797 -26.60 -30.44 -6.11
N GLU A 798 -27.07 -31.59 -6.56
CA GLU A 798 -28.20 -32.28 -5.94
C GLU A 798 -27.83 -32.77 -4.52
N LEU A 799 -28.73 -32.56 -3.56
CA LEU A 799 -28.58 -33.07 -2.21
C LEU A 799 -28.62 -34.61 -2.26
N LYS A 800 -27.50 -35.26 -1.92
CA LYS A 800 -27.47 -36.73 -1.79
C LYS A 800 -28.51 -37.16 -0.76
N LYS A 801 -29.38 -38.10 -1.14
CA LYS A 801 -30.27 -38.77 -0.19
C LYS A 801 -29.42 -39.64 0.74
N ASP A 802 -29.71 -39.63 2.03
CA ASP A 802 -29.08 -40.53 2.99
C ASP A 802 -29.42 -41.98 2.62
N GLU A 803 -28.52 -42.65 1.89
CA GLU A 803 -28.57 -44.10 1.77
C GLU A 803 -28.03 -44.69 3.08
N PRO A 804 -28.79 -45.53 3.79
CA PRO A 804 -28.28 -46.22 4.97
C PRO A 804 -27.06 -47.04 4.54
N LYS A 805 -25.95 -46.89 5.27
CA LYS A 805 -24.75 -47.72 5.06
C LYS A 805 -25.15 -49.17 5.24
N ASP A 806 -25.25 -49.92 4.15
CA ASP A 806 -25.30 -51.37 4.20
C ASP A 806 -24.09 -51.87 5.00
N GLU A 807 -24.38 -52.60 6.08
CA GLU A 807 -23.42 -53.40 6.84
C GLU A 807 -22.79 -54.42 5.88
N LYS A 808 -21.66 -54.07 5.27
CA LYS A 808 -20.80 -55.06 4.62
C LYS A 808 -20.06 -55.84 5.70
N ASN A 809 -20.60 -57.03 5.94
CA ASN A 809 -19.92 -58.26 6.34
C ASN A 809 -18.40 -58.19 6.25
N ASN A 810 -17.74 -58.37 7.39
CA ASN A 810 -16.43 -58.99 7.49
C ASN A 810 -16.51 -60.03 8.61
N ASP A 811 -17.27 -61.10 8.35
CA ASP A 811 -16.90 -62.43 8.82
C ASP A 811 -16.17 -63.08 7.64
N GLU A 812 -14.85 -63.23 7.75
CA GLU A 812 -14.15 -64.50 7.50
C GLU A 812 -12.64 -64.36 7.80
N ASP A 813 -12.25 -65.20 8.75
CA ASP A 813 -10.96 -65.57 9.32
C ASP A 813 -9.81 -65.92 8.36
N GLN A 814 -8.59 -65.90 8.96
CA GLN A 814 -7.34 -66.64 8.64
C GLN A 814 -6.30 -66.03 7.68
#